data_AF-A0ABD2KBN7-F1
#
_entry.id   AF-A0ABD2KBN7-F1
#
_cell.length_a   1.000
_cell.length_b   1.000
_cell.length_c   1.000
_cell.angle_alpha   90.00
_cell.angle_beta   90.00
_cell.angle_gamma   90.00
#
_symmetry.space_group_name_H-M   'P 1'
#
loop_
_entity.id
_entity.type
_entity.pdbx_description
1 polymer ?
#
loop_
_entity_poly.entity_id
_entity_poly.type
_entity_poly.pdbx_seq_one_letter_code
_entity_poly.pdbx_strand_id
1 'polypeptide(L)'
;MQHTKRYLLVPEEIYQSLASPLPSDGTPIGLVRNRIKQIKNDDGINEAERAIKYEQELKRFNKLTRDEDERPVGVKLENLSDVVDRHAQISQRQKTNCCRYASPSQAIIMDLKKLRLLEFLYKDLNSPVAFTSVEPLLREAQKTQPKINRIDVQNYLATQRTYTLHRQAKRRYRRLPTLAPGLHTEWQADLAIFDRLAKQNRGYKYLLVCIDTLSRQLFVEPVKTKTSANMIIAFGRIFKRSKYIPWKVLDGSGKEFTARAVQQFFRTNDVEHFCMLTSPQFHAGMAERANLDGTLFSSYVNTFVGLKVQATGWPEGCVTDEQHQAFVDDFERAEGIRLDSTKMEFNPGLRLIAKTLANSLWGKLAQRVGQTEIRYTRTPAEFHALLDDPTLDKLDFVHVSEHMDRCVVRKRPEFARAPLTNCLPVAAFVTSYGRLHLYDYMEQVSAIDDAELLYCDTDSIYYVNKMGGPCVAEGEALGQMKREHTDRRIVEFVAGGPKNYGIRHTARDGTDERANLKIRSFRLSYTAQQLLTFEAMKDLTLATYNIDGPIDDALDNDDLYVYGGGEHRAIRVNFPQIDRNVYADLYTHEAHKDYRPFYAKGRVRPGMQTCPFGYVEDDGQPNEGQRTHRRKRNFVEQDPTQPGHSGWF
;
A
#
# COMPACT_ATOMS: atom_id res chain seq x y z
N MET A 1 22.07 -17.86 24.08
CA MET A 1 22.47 -16.45 24.33
C MET A 1 21.83 -15.56 23.27
N GLN A 2 20.93 -14.68 23.69
CA GLN A 2 20.27 -13.69 22.84
C GLN A 2 21.28 -12.57 22.49
N HIS A 3 21.60 -12.38 21.21
CA HIS A 3 22.31 -11.18 20.77
C HIS A 3 21.28 -10.11 20.39
N THR A 4 21.03 -9.20 21.34
CA THR A 4 20.30 -7.95 21.14
C THR A 4 21.04 -7.07 20.12
N LYS A 5 20.42 -6.78 18.97
CA LYS A 5 20.88 -5.72 18.05
C LYS A 5 20.55 -4.36 18.67
N ARG A 6 21.49 -3.78 19.42
CA ARG A 6 21.48 -2.35 19.75
C ARG A 6 22.16 -1.61 18.60
N TYR A 7 21.43 -0.69 17.95
CA TYR A 7 22.01 0.25 16.99
C TYR A 7 22.70 1.38 17.75
N LEU A 8 23.93 1.72 17.38
CA LEU A 8 24.65 2.90 17.85
C LEU A 8 24.39 4.05 16.87
N LEU A 9 23.87 5.17 17.36
CA LEU A 9 23.80 6.43 16.61
C LEU A 9 25.20 7.05 16.63
N VAL A 10 25.77 7.22 15.43
CA VAL A 10 27.07 7.87 15.24
C VAL A 10 26.83 9.28 14.68
N PRO A 11 27.43 10.33 15.26
CA PRO A 11 27.34 11.70 14.75
C PRO A 11 27.75 11.83 13.27
N GLU A 12 27.03 12.69 12.54
CA GLU A 12 27.15 12.88 11.08
C GLU A 12 28.56 13.28 10.63
N GLU A 13 29.33 13.94 11.48
CA GLU A 13 30.72 14.34 11.22
C GLU A 13 31.67 13.14 11.05
N ILE A 14 31.45 12.05 11.80
CA ILE A 14 32.22 10.81 11.67
C ILE A 14 31.81 10.09 10.37
N TYR A 15 30.52 10.17 10.01
CA TYR A 15 29.97 9.59 8.80
C TYR A 15 30.54 10.22 7.52
N GLN A 16 30.73 11.54 7.50
CA GLN A 16 31.34 12.26 6.37
C GLN A 16 32.85 11.97 6.24
N SER A 17 33.55 11.67 7.34
CA SER A 17 34.99 11.37 7.32
C SER A 17 35.34 10.04 6.64
N LEU A 18 34.38 9.11 6.58
CA LEU A 18 34.52 7.78 5.98
C LEU A 18 34.33 7.76 4.46
N ALA A 19 33.88 8.87 3.86
CA ALA A 19 33.51 8.96 2.45
C ALA A 19 34.59 9.57 1.53
N SER A 20 35.81 9.83 2.03
CA SER A 20 36.90 10.38 1.21
C SER A 20 37.79 9.29 0.59
N PRO A 21 38.34 9.47 -0.63
CA PRO A 21 39.11 8.44 -1.31
C PRO A 21 40.49 8.20 -0.66
N LEU A 22 40.88 6.93 -0.56
CA LEU A 22 42.13 6.47 0.06
C LEU A 22 43.29 6.41 -0.95
N PRO A 23 44.51 6.86 -0.60
CA PRO A 23 45.73 6.41 -1.26
C PRO A 23 46.78 5.68 -0.37
N SER A 24 47.46 4.77 -1.06
CA SER A 24 48.71 3.99 -0.88
C SER A 24 48.86 2.93 0.22
N ASP A 25 48.59 3.18 1.49
CA ASP A 25 49.03 2.23 2.55
C ASP A 25 47.88 1.58 3.33
N GLY A 26 46.63 1.89 2.94
CA GLY A 26 45.38 1.24 3.38
C GLY A 26 45.06 1.26 4.88
N THR A 27 45.99 1.69 5.71
CA THR A 27 45.88 1.71 7.18
C THR A 27 45.53 3.11 7.67
N PRO A 28 44.68 3.23 8.71
CA PRO A 28 44.33 4.52 9.31
C PRO A 28 45.56 5.35 9.70
N ILE A 29 46.63 4.71 10.19
CA ILE A 29 47.87 5.38 10.59
C ILE A 29 48.69 5.90 9.38
N GLY A 30 48.71 5.15 8.27
CA GLY A 30 49.38 5.57 7.03
C GLY A 30 48.72 6.82 6.41
N LEU A 31 47.39 6.91 6.47
CA LEU A 31 46.63 8.07 5.99
C LEU A 31 46.95 9.34 6.78
N VAL A 32 46.95 9.25 8.10
CA VAL A 32 47.26 10.40 8.97
C VAL A 32 48.72 10.83 8.76
N ARG A 33 49.65 9.88 8.59
CA ARG A 33 51.06 10.18 8.30
C ARG A 33 51.24 10.92 6.97
N ASN A 34 50.49 10.55 5.94
CA ASN A 34 50.52 11.22 4.64
C ASN A 34 49.91 12.63 4.71
N ARG A 35 48.83 12.83 5.48
CA ARG A 35 48.27 14.17 5.72
C ARG A 35 49.22 15.08 6.48
N ILE A 36 49.90 14.57 7.50
CA ILE A 36 50.94 15.31 8.24
C ILE A 36 52.07 15.77 7.29
N LYS A 37 52.50 14.92 6.35
CA LYS A 37 53.50 15.27 5.34
C LYS A 37 52.98 16.31 4.35
N GLN A 38 51.73 16.18 3.91
CA GLN A 38 51.09 17.15 3.01
C GLN A 38 50.97 18.53 3.67
N ILE A 39 50.52 18.60 4.93
CA ILE A 39 50.41 19.86 5.68
C ILE A 39 51.77 20.54 5.87
N LYS A 40 52.85 19.75 6.05
CA LYS A 40 54.22 20.28 6.16
C LYS A 40 54.73 20.90 4.87
N ASN A 41 54.29 20.40 3.72
CA ASN A 41 54.77 20.80 2.39
C ASN A 41 53.79 21.73 1.66
N ASP A 42 52.71 22.17 2.31
CA ASP A 42 51.67 23.00 1.69
C ASP A 42 51.96 24.49 1.86
N ASP A 43 52.67 25.06 0.88
CA ASP A 43 53.09 26.47 0.82
C ASP A 43 51.93 27.48 0.64
N GLY A 44 50.69 26.99 0.45
CA GLY A 44 49.50 27.83 0.27
C GLY A 44 48.78 28.27 1.56
N ILE A 45 49.24 27.84 2.74
CA ILE A 45 48.55 28.06 4.02
C ILE A 45 49.43 28.89 4.97
N ASN A 46 48.83 29.90 5.64
CA ASN A 46 49.50 30.70 6.68
C ASN A 46 50.00 29.81 7.84
N GLU A 47 51.18 30.13 8.37
CA GLU A 47 51.90 29.40 9.41
C GLU A 47 51.05 29.10 10.67
N ALA A 48 50.17 30.03 11.08
CA ALA A 48 49.24 29.81 12.20
C ALA A 48 48.20 28.73 11.91
N GLU A 49 47.61 28.71 10.71
CA GLU A 49 46.68 27.66 10.29
C GLU A 49 47.39 26.33 10.05
N ARG A 50 48.62 26.37 9.53
CA ARG A 50 49.47 25.19 9.33
C ARG A 50 49.79 24.53 10.67
N ALA A 51 50.12 25.32 11.70
CA ALA A 51 50.39 24.82 13.05
C ALA A 51 49.15 24.13 13.68
N ILE A 52 47.97 24.75 13.56
CA ILE A 52 46.72 24.19 14.10
C ILE A 52 46.36 22.87 13.40
N LYS A 53 46.40 22.83 12.06
CA LYS A 53 46.12 21.62 11.29
C LYS A 53 47.14 20.52 11.57
N TYR A 54 48.41 20.88 11.71
CA TYR A 54 49.48 19.95 12.06
C TYR A 54 49.28 19.36 13.46
N GLU A 55 48.97 20.18 14.47
CA GLU A 55 48.75 19.74 15.85
C GLU A 55 47.53 18.81 15.97
N GLN A 56 46.46 19.10 15.23
CA GLN A 56 45.26 18.26 15.18
C GLN A 56 45.56 16.87 14.59
N GLU A 57 46.28 16.81 13.47
CA GLU A 57 46.64 15.52 12.86
C GLU A 57 47.72 14.78 13.68
N LEU A 58 48.62 15.49 14.36
CA LEU A 58 49.60 14.88 15.27
C LEU A 58 48.93 14.24 16.51
N LYS A 59 47.90 14.90 17.08
CA LYS A 59 47.09 14.32 18.16
C LYS A 59 46.34 13.06 17.69
N ARG A 60 45.83 13.05 16.46
CA ARG A 60 45.21 11.87 15.84
C ARG A 60 46.22 10.74 15.61
N PHE A 61 47.42 11.07 15.16
CA PHE A 61 48.50 10.11 14.98
C PHE A 61 48.86 9.42 16.30
N ASN A 62 49.14 10.19 17.35
CA ASN A 62 49.52 9.66 18.67
C ASN A 62 48.43 8.79 19.32
N LYS A 63 47.15 9.08 19.04
CA LYS A 63 46.04 8.25 19.51
C LYS A 63 46.01 6.89 18.81
N LEU A 64 46.19 6.89 17.48
CA LEU A 64 46.21 5.67 16.68
C LEU A 64 47.42 4.77 16.98
N THR A 65 48.57 5.35 17.35
CA THR A 65 49.74 4.58 17.81
C THR A 65 49.50 3.92 19.17
N ARG A 66 48.88 4.63 20.14
CA ARG A 66 48.52 4.01 21.44
C ARG A 66 47.54 2.84 21.27
N ASP A 67 46.59 2.97 20.34
CA ASP A 67 45.62 1.90 20.03
C ASP A 67 46.25 0.70 19.27
N GLU A 68 47.44 0.84 18.68
CA GLU A 68 48.22 -0.29 18.13
C GLU A 68 49.03 -1.02 19.20
N ASP A 69 49.59 -0.30 20.17
CA ASP A 69 50.34 -0.86 21.30
C ASP A 69 49.46 -1.67 22.27
N GLU A 70 48.15 -1.42 22.30
CA GLU A 70 47.17 -2.10 23.17
C GLU A 70 46.48 -3.33 22.54
N ARG A 71 46.87 -3.76 21.32
CA ARG A 71 46.28 -4.96 20.69
C ARG A 71 46.84 -6.25 21.29
N PRO A 72 46.01 -7.26 21.60
CA PRO A 72 46.49 -8.54 22.11
C PRO A 72 47.39 -9.24 21.10
N VAL A 73 48.55 -9.69 21.60
CA VAL A 73 49.58 -10.44 20.87
C VAL A 73 48.99 -11.70 20.23
N GLY A 74 49.29 -11.88 18.93
CA GLY A 74 48.59 -12.80 18.04
C GLY A 74 48.63 -14.28 18.42
N VAL A 75 47.51 -14.96 18.12
CA VAL A 75 47.49 -16.40 17.92
C VAL A 75 48.16 -16.67 16.57
N LYS A 76 49.33 -17.31 16.59
CA LYS A 76 50.02 -17.80 15.39
C LYS A 76 49.09 -18.78 14.65
N LEU A 77 48.64 -18.40 13.46
CA LEU A 77 48.12 -19.35 12.49
C LEU A 77 49.31 -20.14 11.95
N GLU A 78 49.30 -21.46 12.16
CA GLU A 78 50.26 -22.41 11.60
C GLU A 78 50.33 -22.30 10.06
N ASN A 79 51.51 -22.62 9.53
CA ASN A 79 51.93 -22.41 8.15
C ASN A 79 50.90 -22.86 7.10
N LEU A 80 50.70 -21.99 6.09
CA LEU A 80 49.84 -22.20 4.92
C LEU A 80 50.25 -23.41 4.04
N SER A 81 51.41 -24.03 4.26
CA SER A 81 51.82 -25.27 3.59
C SER A 81 50.93 -26.46 3.99
N ASP A 82 50.49 -26.51 5.26
CA ASP A 82 49.72 -27.65 5.77
C ASP A 82 48.24 -27.58 5.39
N VAL A 83 47.78 -26.39 4.95
CA VAL A 83 46.41 -26.16 4.47
C VAL A 83 46.27 -26.57 3.01
N VAL A 84 47.34 -26.46 2.21
CA VAL A 84 47.36 -26.92 0.82
C VAL A 84 47.35 -28.45 0.76
N ASP A 85 48.07 -29.13 1.64
CA ASP A 85 48.04 -30.60 1.73
C ASP A 85 46.73 -31.14 2.32
N ARG A 86 46.10 -30.42 3.27
CA ARG A 86 44.73 -30.76 3.72
C ARG A 86 43.68 -30.53 2.64
N HIS A 87 43.82 -29.51 1.79
CA HIS A 87 42.93 -29.32 0.63
C HIS A 87 43.20 -30.34 -0.48
N ALA A 88 44.43 -30.81 -0.67
CA ALA A 88 44.74 -31.90 -1.59
C ALA A 88 44.20 -33.26 -1.08
N GLN A 89 44.28 -33.54 0.22
CA GLN A 89 43.67 -34.73 0.83
C GLN A 89 42.13 -34.65 0.90
N ILE A 90 41.55 -33.46 1.10
CA ILE A 90 40.09 -33.24 1.03
C ILE A 90 39.61 -33.32 -0.43
N SER A 91 40.39 -32.86 -1.40
CA SER A 91 40.09 -33.01 -2.83
C SER A 91 40.22 -34.46 -3.30
N GLN A 92 41.16 -35.24 -2.75
CA GLN A 92 41.21 -36.70 -2.97
C GLN A 92 40.08 -37.45 -2.23
N ARG A 93 39.69 -37.04 -1.00
CA ARG A 93 38.51 -37.59 -0.29
C ARG A 93 37.16 -37.16 -0.88
N GLN A 94 37.09 -36.03 -1.57
CA GLN A 94 35.89 -35.58 -2.30
C GLN A 94 35.82 -36.16 -3.72
N LYS A 95 36.96 -36.47 -4.35
CA LYS A 95 36.99 -37.30 -5.58
C LYS A 95 36.58 -38.76 -5.32
N THR A 96 36.78 -39.30 -4.12
CA THR A 96 36.27 -40.63 -3.76
C THR A 96 34.79 -40.66 -3.35
N ASN A 97 34.15 -39.50 -3.10
CA ASN A 97 32.71 -39.44 -2.78
C ASN A 97 31.83 -38.78 -3.86
N CYS A 98 32.41 -38.07 -4.85
CA CYS A 98 31.66 -37.59 -6.03
C CYS A 98 31.68 -38.58 -7.22
N CYS A 99 32.45 -39.66 -7.12
CA CYS A 99 32.38 -40.81 -8.03
C CYS A 99 31.66 -41.99 -7.34
N ARG A 100 30.40 -41.77 -6.94
CA ARG A 100 29.39 -42.85 -6.86
C ARG A 100 28.31 -42.65 -7.92
N TYR A 101 28.68 -42.13 -9.09
CA TYR A 101 28.08 -42.66 -10.29
C TYR A 101 28.80 -43.96 -10.55
N ALA A 102 28.10 -45.07 -10.30
CA ALA A 102 28.52 -46.37 -10.76
C ALA A 102 29.01 -46.24 -12.20
N SER A 103 30.18 -46.79 -12.47
CA SER A 103 30.57 -47.22 -13.81
C SER A 103 29.37 -47.88 -14.51
N PRO A 104 29.21 -47.74 -15.83
CA PRO A 104 28.17 -48.42 -16.60
C PRO A 104 28.48 -49.92 -16.72
N SER A 105 28.56 -50.62 -15.58
CA SER A 105 29.04 -52.00 -15.49
C SER A 105 28.41 -52.81 -14.36
N GLN A 106 27.34 -52.30 -13.74
CA GLN A 106 26.39 -53.14 -13.03
C GLN A 106 24.99 -52.80 -13.54
N ALA A 107 24.64 -53.38 -14.68
CA ALA A 107 23.23 -53.65 -14.96
C ALA A 107 22.73 -54.53 -13.80
N ILE A 108 22.15 -53.92 -12.77
CA ILE A 108 21.20 -54.64 -11.93
C ILE A 108 20.15 -55.07 -12.92
N ILE A 109 20.16 -56.36 -13.25
CA ILE A 109 19.18 -56.98 -14.11
C ILE A 109 17.86 -56.81 -13.39
N MET A 110 17.16 -55.71 -13.69
CA MET A 110 15.78 -55.55 -13.29
C MET A 110 15.06 -56.70 -13.96
N ASP A 111 14.40 -57.52 -13.16
CA ASP A 111 13.63 -58.67 -13.64
C ASP A 111 12.80 -58.23 -14.87
N LEU A 112 12.96 -58.95 -15.99
CA LEU A 112 12.31 -58.63 -17.27
C LEU A 112 10.79 -58.49 -17.11
N LYS A 113 10.21 -59.19 -16.13
CA LYS A 113 8.79 -59.06 -15.78
C LYS A 113 8.46 -57.69 -15.18
N LYS A 114 9.30 -57.15 -14.29
CA LYS A 114 9.14 -55.81 -13.70
C LYS A 114 9.30 -54.71 -14.75
N LEU A 115 10.30 -54.83 -15.62
CA LEU A 115 10.55 -53.89 -16.72
C LEU A 115 9.34 -53.78 -17.65
N ARG A 116 8.82 -54.92 -18.12
CA ARG A 116 7.67 -54.95 -19.04
C ARG A 116 6.40 -54.39 -18.42
N LEU A 117 6.15 -54.67 -17.14
CA LEU A 117 5.00 -54.11 -16.42
C LEU A 117 5.09 -52.59 -16.30
N LEU A 118 6.24 -52.05 -15.91
CA LEU A 118 6.45 -50.60 -15.81
C LEU A 118 6.39 -49.92 -17.19
N GLU A 119 6.85 -50.59 -18.23
CA GLU A 119 6.78 -50.08 -19.60
C GLU A 119 5.35 -50.04 -20.14
N PHE A 120 4.59 -51.11 -19.91
CA PHE A 120 3.17 -51.18 -20.27
C PHE A 120 2.36 -50.09 -19.56
N LEU A 121 2.47 -50.00 -18.22
CA LEU A 121 1.72 -49.01 -17.43
C LEU A 121 2.12 -47.55 -17.75
N TYR A 122 3.39 -47.30 -18.05
CA TYR A 122 3.87 -45.94 -18.28
C TYR A 122 3.60 -45.41 -19.70
N LYS A 123 3.59 -46.29 -20.71
CA LYS A 123 3.46 -45.89 -22.13
C LYS A 123 2.06 -46.14 -22.72
N ASP A 124 1.23 -46.96 -22.10
CA ASP A 124 -0.15 -47.17 -22.54
C ASP A 124 -1.01 -45.95 -22.20
N LEU A 125 -1.56 -45.30 -23.22
CA LEU A 125 -2.43 -44.12 -23.08
C LEU A 125 -3.74 -44.42 -22.34
N ASN A 126 -4.16 -45.69 -22.31
CA ASN A 126 -5.34 -46.13 -21.57
C ASN A 126 -5.03 -46.42 -20.09
N SER A 127 -3.75 -46.40 -19.70
CA SER A 127 -3.36 -46.60 -18.32
C SER A 127 -3.61 -45.31 -17.51
N PRO A 128 -4.21 -45.40 -16.30
CA PRO A 128 -4.41 -44.25 -15.43
C PRO A 128 -3.08 -43.61 -14.95
N VAL A 129 -1.95 -44.29 -15.17
CA VAL A 129 -0.61 -43.85 -14.78
C VAL A 129 0.32 -43.56 -15.96
N ALA A 130 -0.24 -43.43 -17.17
CA ALA A 130 0.49 -43.05 -18.37
C ALA A 130 1.29 -41.75 -18.16
N PHE A 131 2.59 -41.77 -18.47
CA PHE A 131 3.49 -40.61 -18.38
C PHE A 131 3.55 -39.91 -17.00
N THR A 132 3.18 -40.60 -15.92
CA THR A 132 3.12 -40.01 -14.57
C THR A 132 4.46 -40.01 -13.82
N SER A 133 4.44 -39.64 -12.54
CA SER A 133 5.63 -39.58 -11.67
C SER A 133 5.88 -40.89 -10.90
N VAL A 134 6.94 -40.94 -10.11
CA VAL A 134 7.38 -42.14 -9.38
C VAL A 134 6.26 -42.74 -8.50
N GLU A 135 5.48 -41.90 -7.82
CA GLU A 135 4.54 -42.37 -6.79
C GLU A 135 3.25 -43.00 -7.38
N PRO A 136 2.56 -42.38 -8.37
CA PRO A 136 1.42 -43.02 -9.02
C PRO A 136 1.79 -44.33 -9.72
N LEU A 137 2.91 -44.34 -10.46
CA LEU A 137 3.38 -45.52 -11.18
C LEU A 137 3.76 -46.66 -10.22
N LEU A 138 4.36 -46.34 -9.07
CA LEU A 138 4.67 -47.33 -8.04
C LEU A 138 3.40 -47.95 -7.46
N ARG A 139 2.40 -47.14 -7.11
CA ARG A 139 1.13 -47.63 -6.53
C ARG A 139 0.40 -48.56 -7.49
N GLU A 140 0.35 -48.21 -8.77
CA GLU A 140 -0.33 -49.04 -9.78
C GLU A 140 0.45 -50.33 -10.07
N ALA A 141 1.78 -50.23 -10.20
CA ALA A 141 2.63 -51.39 -10.40
C ALA A 141 2.60 -52.37 -9.22
N GLN A 142 2.45 -51.88 -7.98
CA GLN A 142 2.35 -52.70 -6.77
C GLN A 142 1.04 -53.47 -6.65
N LYS A 143 -0.06 -53.03 -7.29
CA LYS A 143 -1.31 -53.80 -7.36
C LYS A 143 -1.13 -55.14 -8.08
N THR A 144 -0.33 -55.14 -9.16
CA THR A 144 -0.04 -56.33 -9.95
C THR A 144 1.17 -57.08 -9.41
N GLN A 145 2.20 -56.37 -8.94
CA GLN A 145 3.42 -56.98 -8.41
C GLN A 145 3.92 -56.24 -7.15
N PRO A 146 3.57 -56.72 -5.94
CA PRO A 146 3.92 -56.08 -4.67
C PRO A 146 5.44 -55.95 -4.40
N LYS A 147 6.27 -56.73 -5.11
CA LYS A 147 7.74 -56.74 -4.97
C LYS A 147 8.44 -55.60 -5.72
N ILE A 148 7.71 -54.69 -6.37
CA ILE A 148 8.28 -53.50 -7.02
C ILE A 148 8.51 -52.43 -5.96
N ASN A 149 9.76 -51.97 -5.88
CA ASN A 149 10.16 -50.95 -4.91
C ASN A 149 10.35 -49.60 -5.62
N ARG A 150 10.35 -48.52 -4.85
CA ARG A 150 10.53 -47.15 -5.35
C ARG A 150 11.80 -46.97 -6.19
N ILE A 151 12.87 -47.68 -5.85
CA ILE A 151 14.16 -47.66 -6.56
C ILE A 151 14.00 -48.24 -7.98
N ASP A 152 13.24 -49.34 -8.14
CA ASP A 152 12.98 -49.97 -9.44
C ASP A 152 12.28 -49.00 -10.40
N VAL A 153 11.25 -48.30 -9.90
CA VAL A 153 10.49 -47.30 -10.65
C VAL A 153 11.34 -46.07 -10.98
N GLN A 154 12.19 -45.61 -10.06
CA GLN A 154 13.11 -44.50 -10.31
C GLN A 154 14.15 -44.84 -11.39
N ASN A 155 14.70 -46.06 -11.35
CA ASN A 155 15.65 -46.53 -12.35
C ASN A 155 14.98 -46.67 -13.73
N TYR A 156 13.77 -47.21 -13.79
CA TYR A 156 12.98 -47.26 -15.03
C TYR A 156 12.68 -45.86 -15.58
N LEU A 157 12.17 -44.95 -14.76
CA LEU A 157 11.84 -43.59 -15.20
C LEU A 157 13.08 -42.79 -15.62
N ALA A 158 14.24 -43.07 -15.03
CA ALA A 158 15.50 -42.46 -15.45
C ALA A 158 15.93 -42.86 -16.88
N THR A 159 15.47 -44.00 -17.40
CA THR A 159 15.72 -44.39 -18.81
C THR A 159 14.71 -43.78 -19.78
N GLN A 160 13.57 -43.27 -19.30
CA GLN A 160 12.55 -42.67 -20.15
C GLN A 160 12.91 -41.22 -20.51
N ARG A 161 13.05 -40.95 -21.81
CA ARG A 161 13.34 -39.61 -22.33
C ARG A 161 12.27 -38.59 -21.97
N THR A 162 10.99 -38.97 -22.06
CA THR A 162 9.85 -38.10 -21.74
C THR A 162 9.89 -37.66 -20.28
N TYR A 163 10.14 -38.60 -19.35
CA TYR A 163 10.24 -38.28 -17.94
C TYR A 163 11.44 -37.37 -17.65
N THR A 164 12.61 -37.68 -18.18
CA THR A 164 13.84 -36.90 -17.91
C THR A 164 13.79 -35.48 -18.49
N LEU A 165 13.16 -35.28 -19.66
CA LEU A 165 13.02 -33.97 -20.29
C LEU A 165 12.01 -33.06 -19.57
N HIS A 166 10.86 -33.61 -19.16
CA HIS A 166 9.77 -32.82 -18.58
C HIS A 166 9.79 -32.75 -17.05
N ARG A 167 10.62 -33.55 -16.39
CA ARG A 167 10.76 -33.49 -14.93
C ARG A 167 11.42 -32.18 -14.51
N GLN A 168 10.69 -31.40 -13.72
CA GLN A 168 11.21 -30.18 -13.11
C GLN A 168 12.44 -30.48 -12.23
N ALA A 169 13.60 -29.91 -12.58
CA ALA A 169 14.81 -30.02 -11.78
C ALA A 169 14.72 -29.10 -10.54
N LYS A 170 14.39 -29.67 -9.37
CA LYS A 170 14.39 -28.93 -8.10
C LYS A 170 15.82 -28.84 -7.54
N ARG A 171 16.54 -27.75 -7.85
CA ARG A 171 17.89 -27.47 -7.31
C ARG A 171 17.79 -26.57 -6.07
N ARG A 172 18.15 -27.09 -4.88
CA ARG A 172 18.35 -26.28 -3.66
C ARG A 172 19.85 -26.00 -3.53
N TYR A 173 20.24 -24.75 -3.67
CA TYR A 173 21.62 -24.29 -3.47
C TYR A 173 21.62 -23.01 -2.65
N ARG A 174 22.67 -22.82 -1.84
CA ARG A 174 22.84 -21.61 -1.03
C ARG A 174 23.13 -20.44 -1.98
N ARG A 175 22.31 -19.39 -1.89
CA ARG A 175 22.46 -18.17 -2.69
C ARG A 175 23.21 -17.10 -1.90
N LEU A 176 23.95 -16.25 -2.60
CA LEU A 176 24.51 -15.05 -2.01
C LEU A 176 23.37 -14.05 -1.74
N PRO A 177 23.26 -13.51 -0.53
CA PRO A 177 22.32 -12.43 -0.25
C PRO A 177 22.76 -11.15 -0.99
N THR A 178 21.80 -10.41 -1.53
CA THR A 178 22.07 -9.04 -2.01
C THR A 178 22.30 -8.14 -0.80
N LEU A 179 23.55 -7.75 -0.57
CA LEU A 179 23.97 -6.89 0.53
C LEU A 179 24.60 -5.63 -0.07
N ALA A 180 23.89 -4.51 0.02
CA ALA A 180 24.40 -3.22 -0.42
C ALA A 180 25.34 -2.62 0.65
N PRO A 181 26.52 -2.11 0.27
CA PRO A 181 27.44 -1.47 1.21
C PRO A 181 26.93 -0.15 1.80
N GLY A 182 26.01 0.55 1.13
CA GLY A 182 25.49 1.85 1.56
C GLY A 182 24.24 2.28 0.81
N LEU A 183 23.73 3.47 1.14
CA LEU A 183 22.60 4.07 0.42
C LEU A 183 23.04 4.47 -0.99
N HIS A 184 22.22 4.15 -1.99
CA HIS A 184 22.47 4.47 -3.40
C HIS A 184 23.77 3.88 -3.95
N THR A 185 24.38 2.92 -3.26
CA THR A 185 25.53 2.20 -3.81
C THR A 185 25.10 1.21 -4.88
N GLU A 186 23.94 0.57 -4.71
CA GLU A 186 23.45 -0.47 -5.63
C GLU A 186 21.95 -0.28 -5.87
N TRP A 187 21.59 -0.04 -7.13
CA TRP A 187 20.21 -0.08 -7.59
C TRP A 187 19.96 -1.32 -8.43
N GLN A 188 18.77 -1.87 -8.32
CA GLN A 188 18.26 -2.88 -9.24
C GLN A 188 17.21 -2.26 -10.16
N ALA A 189 17.30 -2.50 -11.46
CA ALA A 189 16.38 -1.96 -12.44
C ALA A 189 15.68 -3.07 -13.23
N ASP A 190 14.39 -2.87 -13.52
CA ASP A 190 13.58 -3.74 -14.36
C ASP A 190 12.49 -2.93 -15.08
N LEU A 191 11.87 -3.51 -16.11
CA LEU A 191 10.81 -2.89 -16.92
C LEU A 191 9.49 -3.64 -16.75
N ALA A 192 8.53 -3.01 -16.09
CA ALA A 192 7.17 -3.52 -16.02
C ALA A 192 6.42 -3.22 -17.34
N ILE A 193 5.68 -4.22 -17.86
CA ILE A 193 5.05 -4.19 -19.19
C ILE A 193 3.54 -3.96 -19.05
N PHE A 194 3.03 -2.92 -19.72
CA PHE A 194 1.63 -2.50 -19.73
C PHE A 194 1.16 -2.14 -21.15
N ASP A 195 1.70 -2.80 -22.17
CA ASP A 195 1.45 -2.50 -23.59
C ASP A 195 -0.03 -2.57 -23.98
N ARG A 196 -0.80 -3.48 -23.36
CA ARG A 196 -2.26 -3.60 -23.54
C ARG A 196 -3.03 -2.33 -23.14
N LEU A 197 -2.52 -1.55 -22.19
CA LEU A 197 -3.16 -0.33 -21.66
C LEU A 197 -2.78 0.94 -22.44
N ALA A 198 -1.93 0.83 -23.47
CA ALA A 198 -1.34 2.00 -24.14
C ALA A 198 -2.37 2.97 -24.75
N LYS A 199 -3.50 2.44 -25.25
CA LYS A 199 -4.59 3.25 -25.82
C LYS A 199 -5.24 4.16 -24.78
N GLN A 200 -5.37 3.67 -23.54
CA GLN A 200 -5.98 4.40 -22.42
C GLN A 200 -4.94 5.20 -21.62
N ASN A 201 -3.64 4.88 -21.74
CA ASN A 201 -2.56 5.49 -20.99
C ASN A 201 -1.67 6.43 -21.82
N ARG A 202 -2.28 7.29 -22.67
CA ARG A 202 -1.58 8.33 -23.46
C ARG A 202 -0.37 7.81 -24.26
N GLY A 203 -0.40 6.55 -24.68
CA GLY A 203 0.65 5.87 -25.44
C GLY A 203 1.83 5.32 -24.63
N TYR A 204 1.79 5.36 -23.29
CA TYR A 204 2.80 4.71 -22.45
C TYR A 204 2.57 3.20 -22.37
N LYS A 205 3.64 2.43 -22.58
CA LYS A 205 3.60 0.96 -22.68
C LYS A 205 4.37 0.26 -21.58
N TYR A 206 5.29 0.95 -20.92
CA TYR A 206 6.19 0.36 -19.94
C TYR A 206 6.42 1.31 -18.76
N LEU A 207 6.82 0.76 -17.61
CA LEU A 207 7.36 1.51 -16.48
C LEU A 207 8.79 1.04 -16.23
N LEU A 208 9.75 1.96 -16.27
CA LEU A 208 11.09 1.70 -15.75
C LEU A 208 11.03 1.79 -14.23
N VAL A 209 11.37 0.69 -13.56
CA VAL A 209 11.38 0.58 -12.11
C VAL A 209 12.80 0.37 -11.64
N CYS A 210 13.31 1.31 -10.85
CA CYS A 210 14.60 1.22 -10.17
C CYS A 210 14.36 1.14 -8.67
N ILE A 211 15.01 0.21 -7.97
CA ILE A 211 14.92 0.07 -6.52
C ILE A 211 16.32 0.17 -5.91
N ASP A 212 16.44 0.99 -4.87
CA ASP A 212 17.62 1.01 -4.02
C ASP A 212 17.65 -0.24 -3.13
N THR A 213 18.71 -1.05 -3.25
CA THR A 213 18.73 -2.39 -2.63
C THR A 213 18.86 -2.35 -1.10
N LEU A 214 19.35 -1.23 -0.52
CA LEU A 214 19.45 -1.01 0.92
C LEU A 214 18.13 -0.47 1.50
N SER A 215 17.73 0.73 1.08
CA SER A 215 16.57 1.47 1.62
C SER A 215 15.22 0.95 1.16
N ARG A 216 15.19 0.18 0.05
CA ARG A 216 13.97 -0.28 -0.63
C ARG A 216 13.16 0.84 -1.26
N GLN A 217 13.73 2.02 -1.41
CA GLN A 217 13.07 3.11 -2.10
C GLN A 217 12.95 2.82 -3.61
N LEU A 218 11.75 3.04 -4.16
CA LEU A 218 11.45 2.87 -5.57
C LEU A 218 11.51 4.20 -6.32
N PHE A 219 12.12 4.17 -7.50
CA PHE A 219 12.14 5.24 -8.48
C PHE A 219 11.54 4.73 -9.76
N VAL A 220 10.40 5.29 -10.16
CA VAL A 220 9.63 4.80 -11.30
C VAL A 220 9.43 5.91 -12.32
N GLU A 221 9.61 5.59 -13.60
CA GLU A 221 9.34 6.52 -14.70
C GLU A 221 8.61 5.83 -15.85
N PRO A 222 7.51 6.42 -16.38
CA PRO A 222 6.77 5.82 -17.48
C PRO A 222 7.50 5.98 -18.82
N VAL A 223 7.49 4.93 -19.62
CA VAL A 223 8.24 4.82 -20.89
C VAL A 223 7.32 4.38 -22.03
N LYS A 224 7.39 5.06 -23.18
CA LYS A 224 6.56 4.75 -24.36
C LYS A 224 7.09 3.57 -25.17
N THR A 225 8.40 3.45 -25.33
CA THR A 225 9.06 2.37 -26.08
C THR A 225 10.36 1.95 -25.40
N LYS A 226 10.77 0.69 -25.59
CA LYS A 226 12.03 0.12 -25.05
C LYS A 226 13.31 0.63 -25.75
N THR A 227 13.21 1.70 -26.55
CA THR A 227 14.36 2.25 -27.28
C THR A 227 15.35 2.90 -26.32
N SER A 228 16.65 2.79 -26.60
CA SER A 228 17.72 3.39 -25.80
C SER A 228 17.54 4.88 -25.51
N ALA A 229 17.07 5.67 -26.49
CA ALA A 229 16.80 7.10 -26.31
C ALA A 229 15.79 7.38 -25.18
N ASN A 230 14.68 6.62 -25.16
CA ASN A 230 13.66 6.77 -24.13
C ASN A 230 14.14 6.26 -22.76
N MET A 231 14.97 5.22 -22.72
CA MET A 231 15.57 4.73 -21.48
C MET A 231 16.52 5.76 -20.87
N ILE A 232 17.37 6.40 -21.69
CA ILE A 232 18.28 7.47 -21.25
C ILE A 232 17.49 8.64 -20.66
N ILE A 233 16.42 9.07 -21.34
CA ILE A 233 15.53 10.13 -20.82
C ILE A 233 14.92 9.71 -19.49
N ALA A 234 14.47 8.46 -19.36
CA ALA A 234 13.84 7.96 -18.15
C ALA A 234 14.83 7.91 -16.97
N PHE A 235 16.02 7.35 -17.14
CA PHE A 235 17.07 7.36 -16.12
C PHE A 235 17.50 8.78 -15.76
N GLY A 236 17.71 9.66 -16.75
CA GLY A 236 18.07 11.06 -16.50
C GLY A 236 17.01 11.81 -15.68
N ARG A 237 15.72 11.57 -15.93
CA ARG A 237 14.63 12.12 -15.13
C ARG A 237 14.61 11.57 -13.71
N ILE A 238 14.84 10.27 -13.55
CA ILE A 238 14.97 9.64 -12.24
C ILE A 238 16.10 10.31 -11.45
N PHE A 239 17.31 10.38 -12.01
CA PHE A 239 18.47 10.99 -11.34
C PHE A 239 18.24 12.46 -10.99
N LYS A 240 17.63 13.23 -11.90
CA LYS A 240 17.31 14.64 -11.64
C LYS A 240 16.26 14.81 -10.53
N ARG A 241 15.22 13.96 -10.51
CA ARG A 241 14.12 14.03 -9.54
C ARG A 241 14.53 13.50 -8.16
N SER A 242 15.28 12.40 -8.13
CA SER A 242 15.78 11.80 -6.89
C SER A 242 16.92 12.62 -6.28
N LYS A 243 17.68 13.35 -7.11
CA LYS A 243 18.96 14.01 -6.77
C LYS A 243 20.07 13.01 -6.40
N TYR A 244 19.90 11.74 -6.74
CA TYR A 244 20.85 10.67 -6.48
C TYR A 244 21.23 9.97 -7.78
N ILE A 245 22.52 9.70 -7.92
CA ILE A 245 23.09 8.88 -8.98
C ILE A 245 23.67 7.66 -8.29
N PRO A 246 23.21 6.44 -8.61
CA PRO A 246 23.71 5.25 -7.96
C PRO A 246 25.13 4.93 -8.41
N TRP A 247 25.95 4.36 -7.53
CA TRP A 247 27.27 3.87 -7.94
C TRP A 247 27.15 2.67 -8.90
N LYS A 248 26.24 1.74 -8.60
CA LYS A 248 25.98 0.56 -9.42
C LYS A 248 24.52 0.41 -9.80
N VAL A 249 24.27 0.01 -11.04
CA VAL A 249 22.96 -0.44 -11.51
C VAL A 249 23.06 -1.89 -11.96
N LEU A 250 22.18 -2.74 -11.42
CA LEU A 250 22.03 -4.13 -11.80
C LEU A 250 20.69 -4.34 -12.50
N ASP A 251 20.71 -4.95 -13.68
CA ASP A 251 19.51 -5.31 -14.44
C ASP A 251 19.60 -6.69 -15.11
N GLY A 252 18.55 -7.04 -15.86
CA GLY A 252 18.49 -8.24 -16.68
C GLY A 252 19.09 -8.04 -18.07
N SER A 253 19.28 -9.13 -18.82
CA SER A 253 19.92 -9.13 -20.15
C SER A 253 19.10 -8.50 -21.30
N GLY A 254 18.15 -7.62 -20.98
CA GLY A 254 17.34 -6.89 -21.95
C GLY A 254 18.15 -5.94 -22.83
N LYS A 255 17.74 -5.79 -24.09
CA LYS A 255 18.39 -4.86 -25.03
C LYS A 255 18.16 -3.40 -24.64
N GLU A 256 17.10 -3.13 -23.88
CA GLU A 256 16.78 -1.84 -23.26
C GLU A 256 17.89 -1.29 -22.34
N PHE A 257 18.63 -2.15 -21.65
CA PHE A 257 19.69 -1.77 -20.72
C PHE A 257 21.09 -1.94 -21.32
N THR A 258 21.28 -2.98 -22.14
CA THR A 258 22.58 -3.33 -22.73
C THR A 258 22.95 -2.55 -24.00
N ALA A 259 22.05 -1.72 -24.54
CA ALA A 259 22.33 -0.91 -25.73
C ALA A 259 23.52 0.05 -25.54
N ARG A 260 24.38 0.18 -26.56
CA ARG A 260 25.62 1.00 -26.52
C ARG A 260 25.38 2.43 -26.03
N ALA A 261 24.28 3.06 -26.45
CA ALA A 261 23.96 4.43 -26.03
C ALA A 261 23.61 4.53 -24.53
N VAL A 262 22.94 3.52 -23.97
CA VAL A 262 22.60 3.47 -22.53
C VAL A 262 23.87 3.20 -21.71
N GLN A 263 24.73 2.30 -22.17
CA GLN A 263 26.04 2.06 -21.57
C GLN A 263 26.91 3.33 -21.56
N GLN A 264 26.90 4.09 -22.67
CA GLN A 264 27.61 5.35 -22.74
C GLN A 264 27.04 6.38 -21.74
N PHE A 265 25.72 6.45 -21.62
CA PHE A 265 25.05 7.32 -20.65
C PHE A 265 25.45 6.97 -19.21
N PHE A 266 25.46 5.69 -18.83
CA PHE A 266 25.91 5.29 -17.49
C PHE A 266 27.37 5.65 -17.24
N ARG A 267 28.26 5.42 -18.20
CA ARG A 267 29.68 5.83 -18.10
C ARG A 267 29.85 7.34 -17.95
N THR A 268 29.09 8.14 -18.69
CA THR A 268 29.14 9.61 -18.57
C THR A 268 28.65 10.11 -17.22
N ASN A 269 27.79 9.36 -16.53
CA ASN A 269 27.30 9.68 -15.19
C ASN A 269 28.06 8.93 -14.08
N ASP A 270 29.19 8.29 -14.39
CA ASP A 270 30.01 7.51 -13.44
C ASP A 270 29.24 6.39 -12.72
N VAL A 271 28.32 5.74 -13.46
CA VAL A 271 27.52 4.61 -12.99
C VAL A 271 28.11 3.32 -13.55
N GLU A 272 28.48 2.40 -12.67
CA GLU A 272 28.87 1.04 -13.06
C GLU A 272 27.64 0.18 -13.35
N HIS A 273 27.46 -0.20 -14.61
CA HIS A 273 26.35 -1.05 -15.03
C HIS A 273 26.76 -2.52 -15.07
N PHE A 274 26.02 -3.37 -14.35
CA PHE A 274 26.21 -4.82 -14.31
C PHE A 274 25.00 -5.55 -14.86
N CYS A 275 25.22 -6.29 -15.95
CA CYS A 275 24.26 -7.29 -16.44
C CYS A 275 24.67 -8.66 -15.88
N MET A 276 23.79 -9.30 -15.11
CA MET A 276 24.03 -10.67 -14.67
C MET A 276 23.75 -11.63 -15.84
N LEU A 277 24.77 -12.31 -16.38
CA LEU A 277 24.62 -13.20 -17.55
C LEU A 277 24.46 -14.69 -17.18
N THR A 278 24.81 -15.08 -15.96
CA THR A 278 24.98 -16.48 -15.55
C THR A 278 23.75 -17.10 -14.86
N SER A 279 22.64 -16.37 -14.71
CA SER A 279 21.40 -16.90 -14.08
C SER A 279 20.12 -16.17 -14.55
N PRO A 280 19.67 -16.36 -15.81
CA PRO A 280 18.50 -15.72 -16.47
C PRO A 280 17.23 -15.54 -15.63
N GLN A 281 17.04 -16.42 -14.65
CA GLN A 281 15.78 -16.61 -13.92
C GLN A 281 15.70 -15.79 -12.62
N PHE A 282 16.77 -15.11 -12.20
CA PHE A 282 16.84 -14.44 -10.89
C PHE A 282 17.62 -13.12 -10.96
N HIS A 283 17.35 -12.31 -12.00
CA HIS A 283 17.99 -11.02 -12.23
C HIS A 283 17.21 -9.90 -11.55
N ALA A 284 17.92 -8.94 -10.96
CA ALA A 284 17.29 -7.77 -10.33
C ALA A 284 16.08 -8.13 -9.45
N GLY A 285 16.17 -9.23 -8.68
CA GLY A 285 15.03 -9.84 -8.00
C GLY A 285 14.33 -8.97 -6.96
N MET A 286 14.88 -7.81 -6.60
CA MET A 286 14.17 -6.78 -5.85
C MET A 286 13.28 -5.91 -6.74
N ALA A 287 13.75 -5.55 -7.93
CA ALA A 287 12.97 -4.80 -8.93
C ALA A 287 11.88 -5.69 -9.55
N GLU A 288 12.20 -6.96 -9.87
CA GLU A 288 11.23 -7.94 -10.33
C GLU A 288 10.14 -8.18 -9.28
N ARG A 289 10.52 -8.35 -8.01
CA ARG A 289 9.54 -8.42 -6.90
C ARG A 289 8.70 -7.16 -6.81
N ALA A 290 9.31 -5.97 -6.90
CA ALA A 290 8.56 -4.72 -6.91
C ALA A 290 7.55 -4.64 -8.07
N ASN A 291 7.86 -5.23 -9.22
CA ASN A 291 6.95 -5.33 -10.37
C ASN A 291 5.81 -6.33 -10.16
N LEU A 292 6.01 -7.35 -9.30
CA LEU A 292 5.06 -8.43 -9.02
C LEU A 292 4.29 -8.25 -7.69
N ASP A 293 4.60 -7.22 -6.89
CA ASP A 293 4.17 -7.17 -5.50
C ASP A 293 2.69 -6.78 -5.32
N GLY A 294 1.79 -7.74 -5.46
CA GLY A 294 0.43 -7.68 -4.92
C GLY A 294 0.40 -7.82 -3.39
N THR A 295 1.56 -8.02 -2.74
CA THR A 295 1.67 -8.30 -1.30
C THR A 295 2.26 -7.15 -0.48
N LEU A 296 2.53 -6.00 -1.11
CA LEU A 296 3.14 -4.83 -0.48
C LEU A 296 2.47 -4.46 0.86
N PHE A 297 1.14 -4.58 0.91
CA PHE A 297 0.34 -4.31 2.10
C PHE A 297 -0.21 -5.56 2.77
N SER A 298 0.00 -6.77 2.25
CA SER A 298 -0.59 -8.00 2.80
C SER A 298 -0.21 -8.21 4.26
N SER A 299 1.07 -8.05 4.64
CA SER A 299 1.49 -8.20 6.04
C SER A 299 0.79 -7.19 6.96
N TYR A 300 0.66 -5.94 6.52
CA TYR A 300 -0.04 -4.89 7.26
C TYR A 300 -1.53 -5.20 7.41
N VAL A 301 -2.21 -5.49 6.28
CA VAL A 301 -3.65 -5.79 6.24
C VAL A 301 -3.94 -7.03 7.08
N ASN A 302 -3.18 -8.12 6.90
CA ASN A 302 -3.35 -9.38 7.62
C ASN A 302 -3.19 -9.19 9.13
N THR A 303 -2.24 -8.35 9.56
CA THR A 303 -2.03 -8.05 10.98
C THR A 303 -3.26 -7.37 11.59
N PHE A 304 -3.76 -6.31 10.97
CA PHE A 304 -4.87 -5.55 11.55
C PHE A 304 -6.24 -6.19 11.34
N VAL A 305 -6.45 -6.94 10.24
CA VAL A 305 -7.63 -7.77 10.04
C VAL A 305 -7.65 -8.91 11.07
N GLY A 306 -6.54 -9.62 11.26
CA GLY A 306 -6.41 -10.67 12.28
C GLY A 306 -6.66 -10.14 13.70
N LEU A 307 -6.03 -9.03 14.07
CA LEU A 307 -6.27 -8.38 15.38
C LEU A 307 -7.72 -7.94 15.57
N LYS A 308 -8.37 -7.41 14.53
CA LYS A 308 -9.78 -7.01 14.57
C LYS A 308 -10.68 -8.21 14.84
N VAL A 309 -10.44 -9.34 14.17
CA VAL A 309 -11.22 -10.57 14.36
C VAL A 309 -10.97 -11.16 15.75
N GLN A 310 -9.71 -11.26 16.16
CA GLN A 310 -9.34 -11.70 17.52
C GLN A 310 -10.00 -10.87 18.63
N ALA A 311 -10.01 -9.54 18.48
CA ALA A 311 -10.65 -8.62 19.41
C ALA A 311 -12.19 -8.64 19.35
N THR A 312 -12.79 -9.31 18.35
CA THR A 312 -14.24 -9.54 18.32
C THR A 312 -14.62 -10.75 19.19
N GLY A 313 -13.66 -11.63 19.49
CA GLY A 313 -13.91 -12.89 20.21
C GLY A 313 -14.51 -13.97 19.30
N TRP A 314 -14.93 -15.07 19.92
CA TRP A 314 -15.52 -16.21 19.23
C TRP A 314 -16.93 -15.89 18.71
N PRO A 315 -17.29 -16.33 17.49
CA PRO A 315 -18.65 -16.19 16.96
C PRO A 315 -19.71 -16.89 17.84
N GLU A 316 -20.95 -16.42 17.76
CA GLU A 316 -22.08 -17.08 18.44
C GLU A 316 -22.22 -18.53 17.96
N GLY A 317 -22.30 -19.47 18.90
CA GLY A 317 -22.36 -20.92 18.62
C GLY A 317 -21.00 -21.62 18.52
N CYS A 318 -19.89 -20.89 18.62
CA CYS A 318 -18.52 -21.44 18.63
C CYS A 318 -18.03 -21.62 20.08
N VAL A 319 -18.43 -22.73 20.71
CA VAL A 319 -18.23 -22.98 22.15
C VAL A 319 -17.20 -24.08 22.40
N THR A 320 -17.13 -25.11 21.56
CA THR A 320 -16.19 -26.23 21.75
C THR A 320 -14.83 -25.96 21.10
N ASP A 321 -13.78 -26.60 21.63
CA ASP A 321 -12.42 -26.51 21.06
C ASP A 321 -12.37 -26.95 19.59
N GLU A 322 -13.20 -27.92 19.21
CA GLU A 322 -13.34 -28.39 17.83
C GLU A 322 -13.92 -27.30 16.91
N GLN A 323 -14.94 -26.56 17.39
CA GLN A 323 -15.52 -25.44 16.68
C GLN A 323 -14.54 -24.26 16.59
N HIS A 324 -13.78 -24.00 17.66
CA HIS A 324 -12.71 -23.00 17.68
C HIS A 324 -11.65 -23.32 16.62
N GLN A 325 -11.21 -24.57 16.56
CA GLN A 325 -10.22 -25.01 15.58
C GLN A 325 -10.76 -24.95 14.15
N ALA A 326 -12.00 -25.41 13.93
CA ALA A 326 -12.67 -25.32 12.63
C ALA A 326 -12.78 -23.86 12.15
N PHE A 327 -13.16 -22.93 13.03
CA PHE A 327 -13.22 -21.51 12.70
C PHE A 327 -11.84 -20.95 12.29
N VAL A 328 -10.78 -21.29 13.03
CA VAL A 328 -9.42 -20.83 12.70
C VAL A 328 -8.95 -21.39 11.34
N ASP A 329 -9.22 -22.67 11.07
CA ASP A 329 -8.83 -23.32 9.81
C ASP A 329 -9.65 -22.80 8.62
N ASP A 330 -10.95 -22.54 8.82
CA ASP A 330 -11.84 -21.94 7.83
C ASP A 330 -11.42 -20.51 7.51
N PHE A 331 -11.07 -19.72 8.53
CA PHE A 331 -10.60 -18.34 8.36
C PHE A 331 -9.23 -18.30 7.67
N GLU A 332 -8.30 -19.19 8.02
CA GLU A 332 -7.01 -19.29 7.32
C GLU A 332 -7.19 -19.72 5.86
N ARG A 333 -8.11 -20.66 5.58
CA ARG A 333 -8.41 -21.10 4.22
C ARG A 333 -9.03 -19.98 3.38
N ALA A 334 -9.92 -19.18 3.95
CA ALA A 334 -10.61 -18.09 3.26
C ALA A 334 -9.72 -16.84 3.07
N GLU A 335 -9.03 -16.42 4.13
CA GLU A 335 -8.31 -15.14 4.19
C GLU A 335 -6.79 -15.27 4.02
N GLY A 336 -6.25 -16.47 4.16
CA GLY A 336 -4.79 -16.68 4.27
C GLY A 336 -4.20 -16.12 5.57
N ILE A 337 -5.02 -15.91 6.60
CA ILE A 337 -4.62 -15.35 7.90
C ILE A 337 -4.84 -16.40 8.99
N ARG A 338 -3.75 -16.87 9.62
CA ARG A 338 -3.85 -17.72 10.80
C ARG A 338 -4.13 -16.88 12.04
N LEU A 339 -5.27 -17.08 12.67
CA LEU A 339 -5.64 -16.44 13.94
C LEU A 339 -4.95 -17.12 15.12
N ASP A 340 -4.62 -16.34 16.14
CA ASP A 340 -4.10 -16.82 17.42
C ASP A 340 -5.26 -17.06 18.39
N SER A 341 -5.61 -18.33 18.61
CA SER A 341 -6.71 -18.75 19.49
C SER A 341 -6.55 -18.24 20.93
N THR A 342 -5.31 -18.04 21.40
CA THR A 342 -5.03 -17.53 22.76
C THR A 342 -5.40 -16.05 22.94
N LYS A 343 -5.57 -15.31 21.83
CA LYS A 343 -5.91 -13.88 21.82
C LYS A 343 -7.34 -13.61 21.39
N MET A 344 -8.16 -14.65 21.22
CA MET A 344 -9.58 -14.55 20.87
C MET A 344 -10.38 -14.12 22.11
N GLU A 345 -10.53 -12.82 22.29
CA GLU A 345 -11.25 -12.24 23.43
C GLU A 345 -12.04 -11.01 22.97
N PHE A 346 -13.28 -10.87 23.47
CA PHE A 346 -14.09 -9.70 23.18
C PHE A 346 -13.47 -8.44 23.78
N ASN A 347 -12.85 -7.62 22.93
CA ASN A 347 -12.19 -6.38 23.31
C ASN A 347 -12.59 -5.23 22.36
N PRO A 348 -13.63 -4.46 22.70
CA PRO A 348 -14.15 -3.41 21.82
C PRO A 348 -13.12 -2.30 21.55
N GLY A 349 -12.24 -2.00 22.51
CA GLY A 349 -11.20 -0.98 22.38
C GLY A 349 -10.10 -1.40 21.39
N LEU A 350 -9.56 -2.61 21.54
CA LEU A 350 -8.56 -3.15 20.62
C LEU A 350 -9.15 -3.31 19.20
N ARG A 351 -10.40 -3.75 19.10
CA ARG A 351 -11.11 -3.85 17.82
C ARG A 351 -11.22 -2.50 17.13
N LEU A 352 -11.55 -1.45 17.88
CA LEU A 352 -11.61 -0.07 17.35
C LEU A 352 -10.23 0.39 16.86
N ILE A 353 -9.17 0.15 17.62
CA ILE A 353 -7.79 0.51 17.24
C ILE A 353 -7.37 -0.25 15.97
N ALA A 354 -7.55 -1.57 15.93
CA ALA A 354 -7.19 -2.40 14.79
C ALA A 354 -7.93 -1.97 13.51
N LYS A 355 -9.25 -1.73 13.61
CA LYS A 355 -10.06 -1.18 12.50
C LYS A 355 -9.55 0.19 12.06
N THR A 356 -9.23 1.07 13.00
CA THR A 356 -8.76 2.43 12.70
C THR A 356 -7.42 2.39 11.96
N LEU A 357 -6.49 1.54 12.40
CA LEU A 357 -5.18 1.40 11.76
C LEU A 357 -5.30 0.80 10.36
N ALA A 358 -6.10 -0.26 10.19
CA ALA A 358 -6.41 -0.82 8.86
C ALA A 358 -6.93 0.25 7.89
N ASN A 359 -7.86 1.11 8.35
CA ASN A 359 -8.48 2.14 7.52
C ASN A 359 -7.60 3.39 7.32
N SER A 360 -6.69 3.69 8.24
CA SER A 360 -5.92 4.95 8.22
C SER A 360 -4.73 4.92 7.25
N LEU A 361 -4.27 3.73 6.85
CA LEU A 361 -3.08 3.58 6.01
C LEU A 361 -3.17 4.39 4.70
N TRP A 362 -4.21 4.15 3.89
CA TRP A 362 -4.34 4.82 2.60
C TRP A 362 -4.57 6.34 2.77
N GLY A 363 -5.26 6.75 3.83
CA GLY A 363 -5.45 8.16 4.17
C GLY A 363 -4.12 8.85 4.52
N LYS A 364 -3.22 8.13 5.20
CA LYS A 364 -1.86 8.61 5.49
C LYS A 364 -1.02 8.76 4.24
N LEU A 365 -1.16 7.84 3.28
CA LEU A 365 -0.51 7.95 1.97
C LEU A 365 -0.98 9.18 1.18
N ALA A 366 -2.21 9.65 1.40
CA ALA A 366 -2.76 10.87 0.80
C ALA A 366 -2.71 12.10 1.71
N GLN A 367 -1.87 12.11 2.76
CA GLN A 367 -1.87 13.19 3.74
C GLN A 367 -1.60 14.55 3.08
N ARG A 368 -2.53 15.49 3.26
CA ARG A 368 -2.43 16.86 2.73
C ARG A 368 -1.19 17.57 3.29
N VAL A 369 -0.48 18.26 2.40
CA VAL A 369 0.69 19.06 2.72
C VAL A 369 0.29 20.49 3.05
N GLY A 370 1.01 21.15 3.96
CA GLY A 370 0.77 22.56 4.31
C GLY A 370 -0.54 22.77 5.08
N GLN A 371 -0.87 21.87 6.00
CA GLN A 371 -1.97 22.11 6.94
C GLN A 371 -1.65 23.27 7.88
N THR A 372 -2.70 23.92 8.36
CA THR A 372 -2.59 24.92 9.42
C THR A 372 -2.17 24.22 10.72
N GLU A 373 -1.10 24.71 11.33
CA GLU A 373 -0.56 24.26 12.60
C GLU A 373 -0.86 25.30 13.67
N ILE A 374 -1.16 24.82 14.88
CA ILE A 374 -1.22 25.67 16.07
C ILE A 374 0.12 25.52 16.80
N ARG A 375 0.82 26.62 17.00
CA ARG A 375 2.05 26.68 17.81
C ARG A 375 1.83 27.55 19.03
N TYR A 376 2.47 27.18 20.12
CA TYR A 376 2.45 27.95 21.35
C TYR A 376 3.83 28.55 21.59
N THR A 377 3.87 29.85 21.85
CA THR A 377 5.08 30.60 22.20
C THR A 377 4.94 31.05 23.65
N ARG A 378 5.99 30.92 24.46
CA ARG A 378 5.98 31.30 25.88
C ARG A 378 6.80 32.52 26.21
N THR A 379 7.64 32.94 25.27
CA THR A 379 8.50 34.11 25.43
C THR A 379 8.38 35.03 24.22
N PRO A 380 8.60 36.34 24.38
CA PRO A 380 8.65 37.26 23.25
C PRO A 380 9.66 36.84 22.18
N ALA A 381 10.80 36.26 22.58
CA ALA A 381 11.81 35.77 21.64
C ALA A 381 11.29 34.63 20.76
N GLU A 382 10.58 33.65 21.33
CA GLU A 382 9.95 32.57 20.56
C GLU A 382 8.87 33.10 19.61
N PHE A 383 8.09 34.07 20.07
CA PHE A 383 7.05 34.72 19.27
C PHE A 383 7.66 35.48 18.08
N HIS A 384 8.67 36.32 18.32
CA HIS A 384 9.38 37.03 17.25
C HIS A 384 10.07 36.07 16.27
N ALA A 385 10.74 35.02 16.76
CA ALA A 385 11.33 34.00 15.89
C ALA A 385 10.28 33.33 14.98
N LEU A 386 9.06 33.11 15.49
CA LEU A 386 7.96 32.56 14.71
C LEU A 386 7.43 33.57 13.68
N LEU A 387 7.33 34.85 14.04
CA LEU A 387 6.92 35.93 13.12
C LEU A 387 7.94 36.18 12.00
N ASP A 388 9.22 36.03 12.29
CA ASP A 388 10.30 36.27 11.34
C ASP A 388 10.61 35.06 10.44
N ASP A 389 10.08 33.87 10.75
CA ASP A 389 10.31 32.65 9.96
C ASP A 389 9.79 32.84 8.51
N PRO A 390 10.67 32.93 7.50
CA PRO A 390 10.27 33.22 6.12
C PRO A 390 9.51 32.05 5.46
N THR A 391 9.51 30.87 6.10
CA THR A 391 8.87 29.65 5.61
C THR A 391 7.39 29.55 5.98
N LEU A 392 6.90 30.42 6.85
CA LEU A 392 5.54 30.39 7.39
C LEU A 392 4.70 31.58 6.92
N ASP A 393 3.47 31.28 6.49
CA ASP A 393 2.35 32.20 6.51
C ASP A 393 1.82 32.27 7.95
N LYS A 394 1.77 33.48 8.51
CA LYS A 394 1.15 33.74 9.80
C LYS A 394 -0.30 34.12 9.53
N LEU A 395 -1.23 33.33 10.07
CA LEU A 395 -2.65 33.52 9.80
C LEU A 395 -3.31 34.32 10.92
N ASP A 396 -2.97 33.99 12.18
CA ASP A 396 -3.60 34.58 13.35
C ASP A 396 -2.76 34.31 14.61
N PHE A 397 -2.93 35.11 15.66
CA PHE A 397 -2.42 34.81 17.00
C PHE A 397 -3.32 35.38 18.09
N VAL A 398 -3.37 34.68 19.24
CA VAL A 398 -4.14 35.11 20.41
C VAL A 398 -3.29 34.95 21.65
N HIS A 399 -3.19 35.99 22.48
CA HIS A 399 -2.61 35.90 23.81
C HIS A 399 -3.53 35.07 24.72
N VAL A 400 -3.09 33.89 25.12
CA VAL A 400 -3.87 32.98 25.97
C VAL A 400 -3.65 33.31 27.44
N SER A 401 -2.44 33.72 27.81
CA SER A 401 -2.08 34.25 29.12
C SER A 401 -0.91 35.22 29.00
N GLU A 402 -0.50 35.85 30.11
CA GLU A 402 0.67 36.74 30.16
C GLU A 402 1.97 36.08 29.67
N HIS A 403 2.03 34.75 29.66
CA HIS A 403 3.23 33.99 29.31
C HIS A 403 2.97 32.96 28.20
N MET A 404 1.87 33.09 27.45
CA MET A 404 1.58 32.14 26.38
C MET A 404 0.74 32.75 25.26
N ASP A 405 1.28 32.67 24.04
CA ASP A 405 0.56 33.02 22.82
C ASP A 405 0.24 31.75 22.03
N ARG A 406 -0.97 31.70 21.47
CA ARG A 406 -1.39 30.68 20.53
C ARG A 406 -1.31 31.28 19.13
N CYS A 407 -0.35 30.82 18.34
CA CYS A 407 -0.13 31.26 16.97
C CYS A 407 -0.67 30.22 15.99
N VAL A 408 -1.45 30.68 15.02
CA VAL A 408 -1.98 29.88 13.91
C VAL A 408 -1.09 30.15 12.70
N VAL A 409 -0.31 29.16 12.30
CA VAL A 409 0.67 29.27 11.22
C VAL A 409 0.41 28.23 10.16
N ARG A 410 0.83 28.51 8.93
CA ARG A 410 0.77 27.56 7.82
C ARG A 410 2.08 27.63 7.07
N LYS A 411 2.67 26.49 6.71
CA LYS A 411 3.88 26.50 5.89
C LYS A 411 3.56 27.00 4.49
N ARG A 412 4.34 27.94 3.97
CA ARG A 412 4.13 28.46 2.62
C ARG A 412 4.31 27.35 1.60
N PRO A 413 3.57 27.37 0.47
CA PRO A 413 3.59 26.29 -0.52
C PRO A 413 5.00 25.94 -1.02
N GLU A 414 5.90 26.92 -1.16
CA GLU A 414 7.26 26.71 -1.66
C GLU A 414 8.13 25.90 -0.69
N PHE A 415 7.84 25.98 0.61
CA PHE A 415 8.55 25.28 1.68
C PHE A 415 7.80 24.05 2.19
N ALA A 416 6.56 23.86 1.77
CA ALA A 416 5.71 22.75 2.20
C ALA A 416 6.13 21.46 1.49
N ARG A 417 6.72 20.52 2.23
CA ARG A 417 7.13 19.21 1.71
C ARG A 417 6.18 18.13 2.20
N ALA A 418 5.84 17.20 1.30
CA ALA A 418 5.08 16.03 1.68
C ALA A 418 5.87 15.17 2.69
N PRO A 419 5.20 14.49 3.63
CA PRO A 419 5.83 13.46 4.45
C PRO A 419 6.50 12.41 3.56
N LEU A 420 7.60 11.82 4.02
CA LEU A 420 8.29 10.73 3.29
C LEU A 420 7.39 9.52 3.05
N THR A 421 6.35 9.36 3.88
CA THR A 421 5.35 8.29 3.78
C THR A 421 4.23 8.60 2.78
N ASN A 422 4.19 9.78 2.18
CA ASN A 422 3.15 10.16 1.23
C ASN A 422 3.35 9.42 -0.11
N CYS A 423 2.29 8.77 -0.59
CA CYS A 423 2.24 8.13 -1.89
C CYS A 423 0.83 8.32 -2.48
N LEU A 424 0.56 9.55 -2.94
CA LEU A 424 -0.72 9.92 -3.53
C LEU A 424 -1.19 8.97 -4.65
N PRO A 425 -0.34 8.47 -5.58
CA PRO A 425 -0.80 7.54 -6.61
C PRO A 425 -1.42 6.26 -6.04
N VAL A 426 -0.77 5.65 -5.03
CA VAL A 426 -1.28 4.42 -4.39
C VAL A 426 -2.62 4.70 -3.70
N ALA A 427 -2.73 5.81 -2.96
CA ALA A 427 -4.00 6.18 -2.33
C ALA A 427 -5.12 6.42 -3.35
N ALA A 428 -4.81 7.05 -4.49
CA ALA A 428 -5.77 7.25 -5.57
C ALA A 428 -6.26 5.92 -6.15
N PHE A 429 -5.36 4.94 -6.34
CA PHE A 429 -5.73 3.60 -6.79
C PHE A 429 -6.58 2.84 -5.75
N VAL A 430 -6.23 2.89 -4.46
CA VAL A 430 -7.04 2.25 -3.40
C VAL A 430 -8.49 2.73 -3.46
N THR A 431 -8.73 4.05 -3.52
CA THR A 431 -10.10 4.58 -3.61
C THR A 431 -10.78 4.26 -4.95
N SER A 432 -10.02 4.13 -6.03
CA SER A 432 -10.57 3.80 -7.34
C SER A 432 -10.99 2.34 -7.42
N TYR A 433 -10.16 1.42 -6.92
CA TYR A 433 -10.51 0.02 -6.80
C TYR A 433 -11.70 -0.20 -5.86
N GLY A 434 -11.77 0.51 -4.72
CA GLY A 434 -12.95 0.44 -3.85
C GLY A 434 -14.24 0.87 -4.56
N ARG A 435 -14.18 1.91 -5.40
CA ARG A 435 -15.34 2.35 -6.22
C ARG A 435 -15.71 1.33 -7.30
N LEU A 436 -14.73 0.78 -8.01
CA LEU A 436 -14.98 -0.26 -9.02
C LEU A 436 -15.59 -1.51 -8.39
N HIS A 437 -15.08 -1.92 -7.24
CA HIS A 437 -15.59 -3.08 -6.50
C HIS A 437 -17.04 -2.90 -6.06
N LEU A 438 -17.39 -1.71 -5.53
CA LEU A 438 -18.78 -1.37 -5.21
C LEU A 438 -19.66 -1.35 -6.46
N TYR A 439 -19.14 -0.80 -7.55
CA TYR A 439 -19.84 -0.71 -8.83
C TYR A 439 -20.13 -2.10 -9.43
N ASP A 440 -19.21 -3.05 -9.33
CA ASP A 440 -19.42 -4.44 -9.74
C ASP A 440 -20.62 -5.08 -9.00
N TYR A 441 -20.83 -4.76 -7.73
CA TYR A 441 -22.02 -5.19 -6.98
C TYR A 441 -23.30 -4.46 -7.40
N MET A 442 -23.20 -3.18 -7.78
CA MET A 442 -24.34 -2.45 -8.34
C MET A 442 -24.77 -3.03 -9.69
N GLU A 443 -23.82 -3.49 -10.53
CA GLU A 443 -24.12 -4.20 -11.77
C GLU A 443 -24.77 -5.56 -11.52
N GLN A 444 -24.35 -6.28 -10.48
CA GLN A 444 -25.02 -7.52 -10.07
C GLN A 444 -26.47 -7.29 -9.64
N VAL A 445 -26.75 -6.22 -8.89
CA VAL A 445 -28.15 -5.83 -8.56
C VAL A 445 -28.92 -5.55 -9.84
N SER A 446 -28.34 -4.79 -10.76
CA SER A 446 -29.00 -4.43 -12.03
C SER A 446 -29.25 -5.61 -12.97
N ALA A 447 -28.53 -6.72 -12.77
CA ALA A 447 -28.70 -7.96 -13.52
C ALA A 447 -29.77 -8.89 -12.93
N ILE A 448 -30.29 -8.59 -11.74
CA ILE A 448 -31.40 -9.35 -11.13
C ILE A 448 -32.72 -8.79 -11.65
N ASP A 449 -33.54 -9.67 -12.26
CA ASP A 449 -34.88 -9.32 -12.69
C ASP A 449 -35.72 -8.79 -11.51
N ASP A 450 -36.43 -7.70 -11.72
CA ASP A 450 -37.27 -7.00 -10.72
C ASP A 450 -36.51 -6.44 -9.49
N ALA A 451 -35.17 -6.35 -9.53
CA ALA A 451 -34.40 -5.66 -8.49
C ALA A 451 -34.14 -4.18 -8.84
N GLU A 452 -34.19 -3.32 -7.84
CA GLU A 452 -33.96 -1.88 -7.98
C GLU A 452 -32.95 -1.38 -6.96
N LEU A 453 -31.86 -0.79 -7.42
CA LEU A 453 -30.85 -0.18 -6.56
C LEU A 453 -31.38 1.16 -6.01
N LEU A 454 -31.46 1.29 -4.68
CA LEU A 454 -31.97 2.48 -4.00
C LEU A 454 -30.86 3.47 -3.64
N TYR A 455 -29.74 2.98 -3.10
CA TYR A 455 -28.72 3.85 -2.51
C TYR A 455 -27.37 3.15 -2.35
N CYS A 456 -26.28 3.92 -2.35
CA CYS A 456 -24.95 3.43 -1.98
C CYS A 456 -24.16 4.47 -1.17
N ASP A 457 -23.37 4.02 -0.18
CA ASP A 457 -22.43 4.87 0.57
C ASP A 457 -21.11 4.12 0.81
N THR A 458 -20.10 4.47 0.02
CA THR A 458 -18.68 4.04 0.12
C THR A 458 -18.42 2.55 -0.04
N ASP A 459 -19.07 1.70 0.75
CA ASP A 459 -18.90 0.24 0.85
C ASP A 459 -20.22 -0.49 1.12
N SER A 460 -21.35 0.20 0.97
CA SER A 460 -22.70 -0.33 1.19
C SER A 460 -23.62 -0.07 0.00
N ILE A 461 -24.57 -0.98 -0.23
CA ILE A 461 -25.68 -0.83 -1.19
C ILE A 461 -27.00 -1.17 -0.50
N TYR A 462 -28.06 -0.47 -0.88
CA TYR A 462 -29.44 -0.76 -0.54
C TYR A 462 -30.20 -0.99 -1.84
N TYR A 463 -30.95 -2.08 -1.92
CA TYR A 463 -31.74 -2.42 -3.09
C TYR A 463 -33.03 -3.13 -2.70
N VAL A 464 -34.07 -2.97 -3.52
CA VAL A 464 -35.33 -3.71 -3.44
C VAL A 464 -35.20 -4.95 -4.31
N ASN A 465 -35.77 -6.05 -3.84
CA ASN A 465 -35.84 -7.29 -4.60
C ASN A 465 -37.06 -8.11 -4.15
N LYS A 466 -37.53 -8.99 -5.03
CA LYS A 466 -38.59 -9.95 -4.73
C LYS A 466 -38.16 -10.88 -3.60
N MET A 467 -39.08 -11.14 -2.67
CA MET A 467 -38.83 -12.03 -1.54
C MET A 467 -38.51 -13.45 -2.04
N GLY A 468 -37.38 -14.00 -1.57
CA GLY A 468 -36.88 -15.31 -2.01
C GLY A 468 -36.23 -15.31 -3.41
N GLY A 469 -36.10 -14.15 -4.05
CA GLY A 469 -35.39 -13.99 -5.33
C GLY A 469 -33.87 -14.10 -5.21
N PRO A 470 -33.16 -14.20 -6.34
CA PRO A 470 -31.70 -14.22 -6.36
C PRO A 470 -31.16 -12.92 -5.77
N CYS A 471 -30.14 -13.01 -4.93
CA CYS A 471 -29.51 -11.86 -4.28
C CYS A 471 -28.05 -11.72 -4.73
N VAL A 472 -27.46 -10.55 -4.53
CA VAL A 472 -26.01 -10.37 -4.72
C VAL A 472 -25.22 -11.33 -3.82
N ALA A 473 -24.01 -11.69 -4.25
CA ALA A 473 -23.18 -12.62 -3.49
C ALA A 473 -22.84 -12.06 -2.10
N GLU A 474 -23.32 -12.74 -1.06
CA GLU A 474 -23.06 -12.43 0.34
C GLU A 474 -21.88 -13.22 0.88
N GLY A 475 -21.21 -12.66 1.88
CA GLY A 475 -20.24 -13.40 2.65
C GLY A 475 -19.56 -12.60 3.75
N GLU A 476 -18.81 -13.30 4.58
CA GLU A 476 -18.15 -12.76 5.77
C GLU A 476 -16.65 -12.49 5.55
N ALA A 477 -16.13 -12.85 4.37
CA ALA A 477 -14.72 -12.69 4.03
C ALA A 477 -14.36 -11.25 3.61
N LEU A 478 -13.07 -10.93 3.59
CA LEU A 478 -12.55 -9.64 3.19
C LEU A 478 -12.95 -9.31 1.75
N GLY A 479 -13.63 -8.19 1.58
CA GLY A 479 -14.11 -7.73 0.27
C GLY A 479 -15.46 -8.31 -0.14
N GLN A 480 -16.08 -9.17 0.67
CA GLN A 480 -17.45 -9.65 0.42
C GLN A 480 -18.49 -8.72 1.04
N MET A 481 -19.71 -8.77 0.51
CA MET A 481 -20.84 -8.00 1.04
C MET A 481 -21.47 -8.75 2.22
N LYS A 482 -21.33 -8.18 3.41
CA LYS A 482 -21.99 -8.67 4.61
C LYS A 482 -23.42 -8.14 4.70
N ARG A 483 -24.37 -9.02 4.97
CA ARG A 483 -25.75 -8.64 5.29
C ARG A 483 -25.81 -8.00 6.68
N GLU A 484 -26.03 -6.68 6.75
CA GLU A 484 -26.05 -5.93 8.02
C GLU A 484 -27.27 -6.23 8.90
N HIS A 485 -28.41 -6.53 8.28
CA HIS A 485 -29.68 -6.82 8.96
C HIS A 485 -30.11 -8.26 8.64
N THR A 486 -29.48 -9.24 9.29
CA THR A 486 -29.78 -10.68 9.08
C THR A 486 -31.20 -11.04 9.54
N ASP A 487 -31.61 -10.53 10.70
CA ASP A 487 -32.84 -10.96 11.38
C ASP A 487 -34.01 -10.00 11.20
N ARG A 488 -33.82 -8.95 10.39
CA ARG A 488 -34.79 -7.87 10.21
C ARG A 488 -35.03 -7.59 8.74
N ARG A 489 -36.24 -7.16 8.43
CA ARG A 489 -36.69 -6.79 7.10
C ARG A 489 -36.84 -5.28 7.02
N ILE A 490 -36.22 -4.66 6.02
CA ILE A 490 -36.49 -3.27 5.69
C ILE A 490 -37.88 -3.20 5.04
N VAL A 491 -38.74 -2.38 5.62
CA VAL A 491 -40.12 -2.15 5.15
C VAL A 491 -40.17 -0.85 4.34
N GLU A 492 -39.42 0.16 4.75
CA GLU A 492 -39.40 1.45 4.07
C GLU A 492 -38.00 2.07 4.12
N PHE A 493 -37.64 2.70 3.01
CA PHE A 493 -36.38 3.42 2.84
C PHE A 493 -36.68 4.82 2.31
N VAL A 494 -36.07 5.83 2.93
CA VAL A 494 -36.20 7.23 2.52
C VAL A 494 -34.81 7.85 2.42
N ALA A 495 -34.50 8.54 1.33
CA ALA A 495 -33.25 9.29 1.19
C ALA A 495 -33.54 10.74 0.80
N GLY A 496 -33.17 11.66 1.69
CA GLY A 496 -33.21 13.11 1.43
C GLY A 496 -31.96 13.64 0.70
N GLY A 497 -30.94 12.79 0.52
CA GLY A 497 -29.71 13.12 -0.20
C GLY A 497 -28.50 12.28 0.23
N PRO A 498 -27.29 12.58 -0.30
CA PRO A 498 -26.08 11.88 0.10
C PRO A 498 -25.79 12.01 1.60
N LYS A 499 -25.61 10.86 2.27
CA LYS A 499 -25.41 10.70 3.72
C LYS A 499 -26.59 11.23 4.55
N ASN A 500 -27.78 11.22 3.97
CA ASN A 500 -29.03 11.68 4.55
C ASN A 500 -30.16 10.69 4.20
N TYR A 501 -30.31 9.63 5.00
CA TYR A 501 -31.29 8.58 4.75
C TYR A 501 -31.86 7.98 6.04
N GLY A 502 -33.05 7.40 5.94
CA GLY A 502 -33.77 6.71 6.99
C GLY A 502 -34.20 5.31 6.54
N ILE A 503 -34.18 4.36 7.48
CA ILE A 503 -34.59 2.97 7.25
C ILE A 503 -35.58 2.58 8.34
N ARG A 504 -36.77 2.16 7.92
CA ARG A 504 -37.76 1.52 8.79
C ARG A 504 -37.73 0.01 8.56
N HIS A 505 -37.66 -0.75 9.64
CA HIS A 505 -37.50 -2.20 9.58
C HIS A 505 -38.24 -2.91 10.72
N THR A 506 -38.66 -4.14 10.45
CA THR A 506 -39.35 -5.02 11.41
C THR A 506 -38.55 -6.30 11.61
N ALA A 507 -38.83 -7.06 12.66
CA ALA A 507 -38.42 -8.45 12.71
C ALA A 507 -39.06 -9.26 11.55
N ARG A 508 -38.50 -10.43 11.22
CA ARG A 508 -38.99 -11.26 10.11
C ARG A 508 -40.42 -11.77 10.31
N ASP A 509 -40.86 -11.90 11.55
CA ASP A 509 -42.23 -12.25 11.94
C ASP A 509 -43.21 -11.06 11.86
N GLY A 510 -42.73 -9.87 11.48
CA GLY A 510 -43.52 -8.65 11.39
C GLY A 510 -43.66 -7.89 12.71
N THR A 511 -43.04 -8.35 13.79
CA THR A 511 -43.07 -7.68 15.09
C THR A 511 -41.91 -6.68 15.25
N ASP A 512 -41.90 -5.89 16.33
CA ASP A 512 -40.79 -4.99 16.70
C ASP A 512 -40.33 -4.05 15.57
N GLU A 513 -41.21 -3.16 15.16
CA GLU A 513 -40.91 -2.11 14.19
C GLU A 513 -39.99 -1.04 14.78
N ARG A 514 -38.93 -0.68 14.05
CA ARG A 514 -37.98 0.37 14.41
C ARG A 514 -37.59 1.19 13.20
N ALA A 515 -37.17 2.42 13.45
CA ALA A 515 -36.60 3.30 12.44
C ALA A 515 -35.22 3.81 12.85
N ASN A 516 -34.31 3.86 11.88
CA ASN A 516 -32.95 4.35 12.05
C ASN A 516 -32.69 5.46 11.03
N LEU A 517 -32.14 6.57 11.50
CA LEU A 517 -31.80 7.72 10.67
C LEU A 517 -30.29 7.94 10.63
N LYS A 518 -29.79 8.32 9.45
CA LYS A 518 -28.43 8.80 9.26
C LYS A 518 -28.51 10.20 8.67
N ILE A 519 -28.34 11.19 9.53
CA ILE A 519 -28.37 12.62 9.18
C ILE A 519 -27.00 13.21 9.52
N ARG A 520 -26.28 13.72 8.50
CA ARG A 520 -24.99 14.38 8.69
C ARG A 520 -25.17 15.73 9.41
N SER A 521 -24.17 16.13 10.19
CA SER A 521 -23.99 17.50 10.73
C SER A 521 -24.84 17.91 11.93
N PHE A 522 -25.73 17.07 12.44
CA PHE A 522 -26.48 17.33 13.68
C PHE A 522 -25.81 16.66 14.88
N ARG A 523 -25.91 17.30 16.05
CA ARG A 523 -25.42 16.72 17.31
C ARG A 523 -26.40 15.65 17.77
N LEU A 524 -25.88 14.56 18.33
CA LEU A 524 -26.70 13.55 18.99
C LEU A 524 -27.20 14.13 20.32
N SER A 525 -28.42 14.67 20.30
CA SER A 525 -29.10 15.19 21.49
C SER A 525 -30.53 14.66 21.50
N TYR A 526 -31.10 14.53 22.70
CA TYR A 526 -32.49 14.10 22.85
C TYR A 526 -33.45 15.01 22.07
N THR A 527 -33.27 16.34 22.16
CA THR A 527 -34.06 17.32 21.41
C THR A 527 -33.96 17.10 19.89
N ALA A 528 -32.75 16.92 19.35
CA ALA A 528 -32.57 16.64 17.94
C ALA A 528 -33.23 15.32 17.53
N GLN A 529 -33.19 14.28 18.39
CA GLN A 529 -33.83 12.99 18.13
C GLN A 529 -35.36 13.08 18.15
N GLN A 530 -35.94 13.93 18.99
CA GLN A 530 -37.39 14.17 19.03
C GLN A 530 -37.88 14.94 17.79
N LEU A 531 -37.06 15.84 17.25
CA LEU A 531 -37.41 16.65 16.07
C LEU A 531 -37.12 15.93 14.74
N LEU A 532 -36.02 15.19 14.67
CA LEU A 532 -35.56 14.51 13.45
C LEU A 532 -36.02 13.04 13.47
N THR A 533 -37.33 12.83 13.34
CA THR A 533 -37.94 11.50 13.23
C THR A 533 -37.94 10.99 11.79
N PHE A 534 -38.19 9.68 11.61
CA PHE A 534 -38.30 9.07 10.28
C PHE A 534 -39.47 9.68 9.50
N GLU A 535 -40.59 9.91 10.17
CA GLU A 535 -41.78 10.55 9.63
C GLU A 535 -41.46 11.98 9.18
N ALA A 536 -40.79 12.77 10.03
CA ALA A 536 -40.43 14.14 9.68
C ALA A 536 -39.46 14.20 8.48
N MET A 537 -38.50 13.27 8.39
CA MET A 537 -37.63 13.15 7.22
C MET A 537 -38.42 12.77 5.96
N LYS A 538 -39.33 11.80 6.07
CA LYS A 538 -40.18 11.32 4.98
C LYS A 538 -41.05 12.46 4.46
N ASP A 539 -41.82 13.09 5.33
CA ASP A 539 -42.74 14.16 4.97
C ASP A 539 -42.00 15.32 4.33
N LEU A 540 -40.84 15.70 4.90
CA LEU A 540 -40.03 16.78 4.34
C LEU A 540 -39.42 16.40 2.98
N THR A 541 -39.01 15.15 2.78
CA THR A 541 -38.47 14.66 1.49
C THR A 541 -39.56 14.64 0.42
N LEU A 542 -40.74 14.12 0.74
CA LEU A 542 -41.90 14.10 -0.15
C LEU A 542 -42.41 15.51 -0.48
N ALA A 543 -42.38 16.43 0.49
CA ALA A 543 -42.75 17.83 0.29
C ALA A 543 -41.70 18.63 -0.50
N THR A 544 -40.44 18.18 -0.54
CA THR A 544 -39.36 18.89 -1.25
C THR A 544 -39.33 18.54 -2.74
N TYR A 545 -39.56 17.27 -3.10
CA TYR A 545 -39.42 16.79 -4.47
C TYR A 545 -40.78 16.40 -5.06
N ASN A 546 -41.14 16.96 -6.21
CA ASN A 546 -42.40 16.67 -6.86
C ASN A 546 -42.42 15.25 -7.47
N ILE A 547 -43.34 14.39 -7.01
CA ILE A 547 -43.50 13.04 -7.56
C ILE A 547 -44.12 13.09 -8.97
N ASP A 548 -45.02 14.05 -9.22
CA ASP A 548 -45.81 14.15 -10.45
C ASP A 548 -45.38 15.31 -11.36
N GLY A 549 -44.24 15.96 -11.05
CA GLY A 549 -43.75 17.16 -11.73
C GLY A 549 -42.75 16.93 -12.86
N PRO A 550 -42.44 17.96 -13.65
CA PRO A 550 -41.29 17.99 -14.55
C PRO A 550 -39.95 17.68 -13.84
N ILE A 551 -38.95 17.26 -14.62
CA ILE A 551 -37.60 16.95 -14.12
C ILE A 551 -36.99 18.17 -13.43
N ASP A 552 -36.39 17.96 -12.26
CA ASP A 552 -35.77 18.99 -11.41
C ASP A 552 -36.73 20.05 -10.82
N ASP A 553 -38.05 19.88 -10.93
CA ASP A 553 -39.01 20.75 -10.24
C ASP A 553 -39.04 20.41 -8.74
N ALA A 554 -38.25 21.16 -7.97
CA ALA A 554 -38.60 21.39 -6.58
C ALA A 554 -39.98 22.05 -6.58
N LEU A 555 -40.94 21.52 -5.82
CA LEU A 555 -42.24 22.17 -5.67
C LEU A 555 -41.98 23.63 -5.27
N ASP A 556 -42.57 24.65 -5.88
CA ASP A 556 -42.65 25.98 -5.25
C ASP A 556 -44.04 26.09 -4.60
N ASN A 557 -44.14 26.91 -3.54
CA ASN A 557 -45.35 27.37 -2.83
C ASN A 557 -45.63 26.73 -1.45
N ASP A 558 -45.16 27.46 -0.43
CA ASP A 558 -45.95 28.15 0.62
C ASP A 558 -46.98 27.44 1.50
N ASP A 559 -47.45 26.21 1.24
CA ASP A 559 -48.56 25.65 2.05
C ASP A 559 -48.35 24.20 2.52
N LEU A 560 -47.24 23.90 3.21
CA LEU A 560 -47.15 22.68 4.00
C LEU A 560 -46.42 22.88 5.34
N TYR A 561 -47.21 22.90 6.41
CA TYR A 561 -46.76 22.87 7.80
C TYR A 561 -46.24 21.47 8.17
N VAL A 562 -44.97 21.35 8.55
CA VAL A 562 -44.50 20.17 9.29
C VAL A 562 -43.54 20.59 10.41
N TYR A 563 -44.12 20.60 11.63
CA TYR A 563 -43.52 20.76 12.97
C TYR A 563 -42.63 21.98 13.27
N GLY A 564 -43.17 22.87 14.11
CA GLY A 564 -42.50 24.09 14.60
C GLY A 564 -42.86 25.28 13.73
N GLY A 565 -43.88 26.05 14.15
CA GLY A 565 -44.47 27.14 13.36
C GLY A 565 -43.44 28.10 12.76
N GLY A 566 -43.42 28.19 11.43
CA GLY A 566 -42.61 29.09 10.64
C GLY A 566 -42.65 28.69 9.17
N GLU A 567 -42.68 29.66 8.26
CA GLU A 567 -42.86 29.57 6.80
C GLU A 567 -41.69 28.87 6.05
N HIS A 568 -41.09 27.82 6.62
CA HIS A 568 -39.86 27.22 6.09
C HIS A 568 -39.94 25.70 5.95
N ARG A 569 -39.57 25.20 4.76
CA ARG A 569 -39.33 23.77 4.45
C ARG A 569 -38.08 23.21 5.12
N ALA A 570 -37.98 23.36 6.44
CA ALA A 570 -36.84 22.90 7.19
C ALA A 570 -37.19 22.61 8.65
N ILE A 571 -36.60 21.55 9.20
CA ILE A 571 -36.70 21.28 10.64
C ILE A 571 -35.57 22.04 11.34
N ARG A 572 -35.92 23.07 12.11
CA ARG A 572 -34.95 23.85 12.88
C ARG A 572 -34.62 23.15 14.20
N VAL A 573 -33.34 22.84 14.40
CA VAL A 573 -32.83 22.24 15.63
C VAL A 573 -31.95 23.27 16.35
N ASN A 574 -32.44 23.75 17.50
CA ASN A 574 -31.67 24.63 18.38
C ASN A 574 -30.73 23.83 19.27
N PHE A 575 -29.55 24.38 19.56
CA PHE A 575 -28.59 23.80 20.50
C PHE A 575 -27.71 24.89 21.12
N PRO A 576 -27.25 24.69 22.37
CA PRO A 576 -26.27 25.58 22.98
C PRO A 576 -24.91 25.44 22.28
N GLN A 577 -24.32 26.57 21.88
CA GLN A 577 -22.99 26.65 21.30
C GLN A 577 -22.07 27.45 22.21
N ILE A 578 -20.94 26.85 22.56
CA ILE A 578 -19.86 27.50 23.29
C ILE A 578 -18.92 28.10 22.26
N ASP A 579 -18.82 29.42 22.25
CA ASP A 579 -17.89 30.17 21.42
C ASP A 579 -16.88 30.93 22.30
N ARG A 580 -15.86 31.48 21.65
CA ARG A 580 -14.88 32.36 22.28
C ARG A 580 -14.95 33.73 21.66
N ASN A 581 -14.92 34.77 22.48
CA ASN A 581 -14.79 36.14 21.99
C ASN A 581 -13.32 36.43 21.59
N VAL A 582 -13.05 37.64 21.13
CA VAL A 582 -11.70 38.10 20.72
C VAL A 582 -10.70 38.10 21.89
N TYR A 583 -11.19 38.11 23.13
CA TYR A 583 -10.42 38.05 24.37
C TYR A 583 -10.28 36.61 24.93
N ALA A 584 -10.70 35.61 24.16
CA ALA A 584 -10.73 34.20 24.54
C ALA A 584 -11.68 33.84 25.70
N ASP A 585 -12.57 34.74 26.12
CA ASP A 585 -13.62 34.43 27.09
C ASP A 585 -14.62 33.45 26.48
N LEU A 586 -14.96 32.42 27.25
CA LEU A 586 -15.97 31.45 26.87
C LEU A 586 -17.35 32.03 27.16
N TYR A 587 -18.21 32.03 26.16
CA TYR A 587 -19.63 32.32 26.35
C TYR A 587 -20.48 31.27 25.64
N THR A 588 -21.67 31.04 26.19
CA THR A 588 -22.65 30.12 25.62
C THR A 588 -23.80 30.92 25.06
N HIS A 589 -24.17 30.67 23.81
CA HIS A 589 -25.36 31.24 23.19
C HIS A 589 -26.19 30.14 22.53
N GLU A 590 -27.46 30.43 22.25
CA GLU A 590 -28.33 29.51 21.51
C GLU A 590 -28.07 29.64 20.00
N ALA A 591 -27.62 28.55 19.37
CA ALA A 591 -27.44 28.45 17.93
C ALA A 591 -28.50 27.51 17.35
N HIS A 592 -28.69 27.54 16.03
CA HIS A 592 -29.62 26.63 15.35
C HIS A 592 -29.03 26.06 14.06
N LYS A 593 -29.55 24.91 13.65
CA LYS A 593 -29.31 24.31 12.33
C LYS A 593 -30.63 23.89 11.71
N ASP A 594 -30.80 24.22 10.44
CA ASP A 594 -31.97 23.87 9.66
C ASP A 594 -31.69 22.58 8.88
N TYR A 595 -32.47 21.53 9.12
CA TYR A 595 -32.44 20.30 8.36
C TYR A 595 -33.29 20.43 7.09
N ARG A 596 -32.68 20.18 5.93
CA ARG A 596 -33.33 20.22 4.61
C ARG A 596 -32.87 19.03 3.77
N PRO A 597 -33.76 18.34 3.05
CA PRO A 597 -33.39 17.43 1.97
C PRO A 597 -32.60 18.22 0.92
N PHE A 598 -31.55 17.61 0.40
CA PHE A 598 -30.65 18.29 -0.53
C PHE A 598 -30.00 17.31 -1.50
N TYR A 599 -30.28 17.51 -2.79
CA TYR A 599 -29.77 16.69 -3.88
C TYR A 599 -29.16 17.57 -4.98
N ALA A 600 -27.93 18.08 -4.76
CA ALA A 600 -27.26 18.98 -5.72
C ALA A 600 -26.42 18.27 -6.79
N LYS A 601 -26.26 16.94 -6.72
CA LYS A 601 -25.42 16.18 -7.65
C LYS A 601 -26.24 15.07 -8.28
N GLY A 602 -26.72 15.33 -9.49
CA GLY A 602 -27.64 14.45 -10.22
C GLY A 602 -28.88 15.22 -10.64
N ARG A 603 -29.85 14.53 -11.22
CA ARG A 603 -31.19 15.08 -11.52
C ARG A 603 -32.25 14.22 -10.86
N VAL A 604 -33.35 14.82 -10.43
CA VAL A 604 -34.50 14.08 -9.89
C VAL A 604 -35.62 14.11 -10.93
N ARG A 605 -36.08 12.94 -11.33
CA ARG A 605 -37.19 12.75 -12.27
C ARG A 605 -38.50 12.52 -11.52
N PRO A 606 -39.65 12.73 -12.18
CA PRO A 606 -40.94 12.27 -11.66
C PRO A 606 -40.88 10.81 -11.21
N GLY A 607 -41.61 10.49 -10.14
CA GLY A 607 -41.50 9.22 -9.43
C GLY A 607 -40.30 9.12 -8.48
N MET A 608 -39.62 10.24 -8.16
CA MET A 608 -38.43 10.31 -7.31
C MET A 608 -37.22 9.49 -7.81
N GLN A 609 -37.19 9.18 -9.11
CA GLN A 609 -36.03 8.53 -9.71
C GLN A 609 -34.84 9.50 -9.79
N THR A 610 -33.63 9.02 -9.51
CA THR A 610 -32.45 9.87 -9.54
C THR A 610 -31.50 9.49 -10.66
N CYS A 611 -30.98 10.49 -11.37
CA CYS A 611 -29.96 10.32 -12.41
C CYS A 611 -28.58 10.72 -11.88
N PRO A 612 -27.52 10.02 -12.27
CA PRO A 612 -26.17 10.33 -11.83
C PRO A 612 -25.71 11.70 -12.32
N PHE A 613 -24.78 12.30 -11.58
CA PHE A 613 -24.17 13.57 -11.95
C PHE A 613 -23.51 13.49 -13.35
N GLY A 614 -23.91 14.40 -14.25
CA GLY A 614 -23.42 14.44 -15.63
C GLY A 614 -24.24 13.63 -16.63
N TYR A 615 -25.36 13.03 -16.20
CA TYR A 615 -26.35 12.44 -17.12
C TYR A 615 -26.91 13.51 -18.08
N VAL A 616 -26.92 13.18 -19.37
CA VAL A 616 -27.47 13.99 -20.46
C VAL A 616 -28.58 13.17 -21.09
N GLU A 617 -29.77 13.75 -21.24
CA GLU A 617 -30.85 13.09 -21.96
C GLU A 617 -30.50 13.01 -23.45
N ASP A 618 -30.62 11.82 -24.01
CA ASP A 618 -30.57 11.62 -25.45
C ASP A 618 -31.93 12.06 -26.00
N ASP A 619 -32.12 13.38 -26.10
CA ASP A 619 -33.25 13.94 -26.82
C ASP A 619 -33.09 13.48 -28.26
N GLY A 620 -33.95 12.56 -28.72
CA GLY A 620 -33.88 11.87 -30.02
C GLY A 620 -34.06 12.77 -31.25
N GLN A 621 -33.40 13.93 -31.29
CA GLN A 621 -33.25 14.74 -32.48
C GLN A 621 -32.00 14.29 -33.27
N PRO A 622 -32.12 14.11 -34.60
CA PRO A 622 -30.98 13.71 -35.41
C PRO A 622 -29.88 14.78 -35.34
N ASN A 623 -28.65 14.32 -35.17
CA ASN A 623 -27.42 15.11 -35.16
C ASN A 623 -27.37 16.16 -36.28
N GLU A 624 -27.71 17.41 -35.96
CA GLU A 624 -27.26 18.57 -36.72
C GLU A 624 -26.29 19.39 -35.86
N GLY A 625 -25.02 19.37 -36.27
CA GLY A 625 -24.09 20.47 -36.06
C GLY A 625 -23.60 20.68 -34.62
N GLN A 626 -22.40 20.14 -34.34
CA GLN A 626 -21.54 20.60 -33.26
C GLN A 626 -21.56 22.13 -33.10
N ARG A 627 -22.14 22.62 -32.01
CA ARG A 627 -21.74 23.88 -31.37
C ARG A 627 -21.48 23.63 -29.90
N THR A 628 -20.20 23.56 -29.59
CA THR A 628 -19.68 23.57 -28.21
C THR A 628 -20.09 24.87 -27.52
N HIS A 629 -21.23 24.87 -26.83
CA HIS A 629 -21.52 25.88 -25.83
C HIS A 629 -20.60 25.64 -24.61
N ARG A 630 -19.39 26.17 -24.72
CA ARG A 630 -18.56 26.55 -23.58
C ARG A 630 -19.41 27.48 -22.71
N ARG A 631 -20.04 26.97 -21.64
CA ARG A 631 -20.52 27.83 -20.56
C ARG A 631 -19.30 28.57 -20.01
N LYS A 632 -19.19 29.86 -20.34
CA LYS A 632 -18.23 30.78 -19.72
C LYS A 632 -18.42 30.67 -18.21
N ARG A 633 -17.33 30.36 -17.51
CA ARG A 633 -17.23 30.65 -16.08
C ARG A 633 -17.34 32.17 -15.95
N ASN A 634 -18.48 32.67 -15.49
CA ASN A 634 -18.51 33.99 -14.89
C ASN A 634 -17.78 33.84 -13.54
N PHE A 635 -16.50 34.23 -13.53
CA PHE A 635 -15.88 34.70 -12.31
C PHE A 635 -16.64 35.97 -11.92
N VAL A 636 -17.51 35.86 -10.93
CA VAL A 636 -17.95 37.04 -10.19
C VAL A 636 -16.72 37.47 -9.39
N GLU A 637 -16.15 38.62 -9.72
CA GLU A 637 -15.23 39.32 -8.83
C GLU A 637 -15.97 39.54 -7.50
N GLN A 638 -15.52 38.84 -6.45
CA GLN A 638 -16.00 39.09 -5.10
C GLN A 638 -15.43 40.44 -4.65
N ASP A 639 -16.33 41.36 -4.33
CA ASP A 639 -16.07 42.60 -3.61
C ASP A 639 -15.30 42.28 -2.31
N PRO A 640 -14.12 42.88 -2.03
CA PRO A 640 -13.28 42.50 -0.90
C PRO A 640 -13.86 42.81 0.49
N THR A 641 -15.07 43.35 0.57
CA THR A 641 -15.61 43.96 1.80
C THR A 641 -16.67 43.14 2.54
N GLN A 642 -16.98 41.90 2.12
CA GLN A 642 -17.91 41.02 2.85
C GLN A 642 -17.23 39.81 3.52
N PRO A 643 -17.46 39.55 4.83
CA PRO A 643 -16.90 38.40 5.52
C PRO A 643 -17.55 37.11 5.03
N GLY A 644 -16.79 36.31 4.28
CA GLY A 644 -17.26 35.06 3.70
C GLY A 644 -17.54 33.98 4.74
N HIS A 645 -18.79 33.50 4.77
CA HIS A 645 -19.17 32.26 5.44
C HIS A 645 -18.43 31.06 4.83
N SER A 646 -17.59 30.42 5.62
CA SER A 646 -16.79 29.28 5.23
C SER A 646 -17.63 27.98 5.19
N GLY A 647 -18.15 27.63 4.02
CA GLY A 647 -18.66 26.29 3.73
C GLY A 647 -17.52 25.33 3.40
N TRP A 648 -17.04 24.57 4.38
CA TRP A 648 -16.07 23.49 4.20
C TRP A 648 -16.75 22.16 3.80
N PHE A 649 -16.05 21.38 2.98
CA PHE A 649 -16.42 20.10 2.32
C PHE A 649 -17.05 18.98 3.18
#